data_AF-A0A7W1LRL6-F1
#
_entry.id   AF-A0A7W1LRL6-F1
#
_cell.length_a   1.000
_cell.length_b   1.000
_cell.length_c   1.000
_cell.angle_alpha   90.00
_cell.angle_beta   90.00
_cell.angle_gamma   90.00
#
_symmetry.space_group_name_H-M   'P 1'
#
loop_
_entity.id
_entity.type
_entity.pdbx_description
1 polymer ?
#
loop_
_entity_poly.entity_id
_entity_poly.type
_entity_poly.pdbx_seq_one_letter_code
_entity_poly.pdbx_strand_id
1 'polypeptide(L)'
;GLALTSWRHRRFAIWLFAAGTMLAVGVHRLGDPSPAVSALVGDTESGLALALRSSTRALPMATLGLALGAGALVAAVRPRRSWVRMAVPVLVAGAAIANMPSLWRHDYVDPALARDEDPPEAWDQATDALDAGDDDYRVLELPGQEFGAYRWGYTVDQPLPGLTERAIVTRDLLPLGSPMAMDLLFALDDRFQEGIAEPGAIAPVSRLLGADTIWVPGDAAFDRFRTPRPEQSSAFYADTPPGLGEPMPYGEPVVNEPDIDMVDEQSVTDALVGRPVAPVELVPVEDPLPVVRTKTGLTLVAGSGDGIVDAAAAGLIDGTELLRYSADMGGGALRDAIGGADALVVTDSNRDRAHRWASSQDAVGFTESGGPGNDLLRVESADARLPVFTNADPDRSTIATQRGPVTAVATAYGEPFAYRPEHRAAMAIDGDTTTAWLVADRFDASGERIVLTTDAGIDHIRFVQPRFAQRQRHLTAIDVRIDDRPAQRIELGPDSMTRSGQRVAIDPTTEPTRVEISVVATESPVDVPGPALAAVGFAEIDVGLGATTEFVRPPVDLLRRLDDADDDTPISLVFTRLRHDPTDRFRADPERVLRREFPLGSARSFDIDVTARLDQRASDAALNDVLGIDAPTSDDRVAGVASAAAFAAVDGDPATSWISPFAYPGDHDISFDLGGTETIDEFTITQPDDDERFSTITQLTVRAGDEEVEAEVGPPDADGTSTVQLPRPVTGDTVAVRVTGFDGVVVSDRRYAEPVFLPVAVSEISVGPRVTLPETVALPCRDDLLRLDGDPIALRLSGDTAALLDGEPFDVSPCDTAALELDAGMHRLTGTPGAATGIQIDRTVLSTASARAGGETAGENLVRTTIISRTRTSLRAEIGPCPKGCWFVLGEGYNGAWTAQSVPTKRSRPRTADPGAPTDRGITSYLGPPTAVDGGFNGWYIEPTDDRVTVTTEWTAQSRASYGLIASAAFVTLAVALIVLDRRRAIGVTSAAIAVRPTMASWRARETRLRVAIGVALATAGAALFVKPLWALPVAAVGAVAILLCHSRVAAIAGVATAAFVGGSTAYSVWREDPFPNGAWLRTVEPLHLVGLLVVVLMFAASVLPDDADVTAEEDESPPG
;
A
#
# COMPACT_ATOMS: atom_id res chain seq x y z
N GLY A 1 28.81 -26.11 -27.51
CA GLY A 1 28.48 -27.51 -27.18
C GLY A 1 27.26 -28.00 -27.93
N LEU A 2 26.07 -27.57 -27.50
CA LEU A 2 24.77 -27.95 -28.07
C LEU A 2 24.70 -27.91 -29.62
N ALA A 3 25.39 -26.97 -30.26
CA ALA A 3 25.42 -26.85 -31.73
C ALA A 3 26.54 -27.66 -32.42
N LEU A 4 27.65 -27.95 -31.74
CA LEU A 4 28.93 -28.33 -32.36
C LEU A 4 29.43 -29.75 -31.99
N THR A 5 28.74 -30.45 -31.11
CA THR A 5 29.08 -31.82 -30.70
C THR A 5 27.91 -32.77 -30.94
N SER A 6 28.20 -34.06 -31.10
CA SER A 6 27.21 -35.15 -31.23
C SER A 6 27.33 -36.12 -30.05
N TRP A 7 26.22 -36.43 -29.39
CA TRP A 7 26.13 -37.39 -28.28
C TRP A 7 24.68 -37.81 -28.00
N ARG A 8 24.50 -39.01 -27.44
CA ARG A 8 23.18 -39.64 -27.20
C ARG A 8 22.13 -38.74 -26.52
N HIS A 9 22.55 -37.88 -25.59
CA HIS A 9 21.65 -37.04 -24.78
C HIS A 9 21.59 -35.57 -25.26
N ARG A 10 22.11 -35.26 -26.47
CA ARG A 10 22.13 -33.89 -27.00
C ARG A 10 20.73 -33.29 -27.09
N ARG A 11 19.77 -34.05 -27.61
CA ARG A 11 18.38 -33.60 -27.74
C ARG A 11 17.79 -33.20 -26.39
N PHE A 12 17.95 -34.06 -25.38
CA PHE A 12 17.51 -33.77 -24.03
C PHE A 12 18.10 -32.45 -23.50
N ALA A 13 19.40 -32.22 -23.69
CA ALA A 13 20.04 -30.97 -23.27
C ALA A 13 19.53 -29.73 -24.04
N ILE A 14 19.22 -29.86 -25.33
CA ILE A 14 18.61 -28.76 -26.12
C ILE A 14 17.18 -28.50 -25.66
N TRP A 15 16.39 -29.53 -25.36
CA TRP A 15 15.04 -29.38 -24.84
C TRP A 15 15.01 -28.71 -23.46
N LEU A 16 15.96 -29.06 -22.57
CA LEU A 16 16.15 -28.36 -21.30
C LEU A 16 16.45 -26.88 -21.51
N PHE A 17 17.37 -26.55 -22.42
CA PHE A 17 17.67 -25.16 -22.80
C PHE A 17 16.45 -24.43 -23.36
N ALA A 18 15.76 -25.03 -24.33
CA ALA A 18 14.66 -24.38 -25.03
C ALA A 18 13.43 -24.18 -24.13
N ALA A 19 12.99 -25.23 -23.42
CA ALA A 19 11.86 -25.15 -22.51
C ALA A 19 12.17 -24.22 -21.33
N GLY A 20 13.35 -24.34 -20.71
CA GLY A 20 13.76 -23.47 -19.60
C GLY A 20 13.81 -22.00 -20.00
N THR A 21 14.38 -21.68 -21.16
CA THR A 21 14.47 -20.29 -21.65
C THR A 21 13.10 -19.75 -22.05
N MET A 22 12.26 -20.55 -22.71
CA MET A 22 10.92 -20.13 -23.11
C MET A 22 10.02 -19.87 -21.89
N LEU A 23 10.07 -20.73 -20.88
CA LEU A 23 9.32 -20.54 -19.63
C LEU A 23 9.86 -19.39 -18.78
N ALA A 24 11.18 -19.13 -18.84
CA ALA A 24 11.79 -18.04 -18.10
C ALA A 24 11.50 -16.67 -18.74
N VAL A 25 11.70 -16.51 -20.06
CA VAL A 25 11.65 -15.16 -20.68
C VAL A 25 10.65 -15.03 -21.82
N GLY A 26 10.04 -16.12 -22.29
CA GLY A 26 9.14 -16.08 -23.46
C GLY A 26 7.83 -15.31 -23.27
N VAL A 27 7.48 -15.00 -22.01
CA VAL A 27 6.28 -14.20 -21.63
C VAL A 27 6.49 -12.70 -21.86
N HIS A 28 7.74 -12.25 -21.92
CA HIS A 28 8.03 -10.85 -22.23
C HIS A 28 7.87 -10.59 -23.75
N ARG A 29 7.30 -9.48 -24.22
CA ARG A 29 6.60 -8.42 -23.47
C ARG A 29 5.14 -8.80 -23.22
N LEU A 30 4.64 -8.57 -22.01
CA LEU A 30 3.25 -8.88 -21.64
C LEU A 30 2.20 -8.16 -22.52
N GLY A 31 2.48 -6.91 -22.93
CA GLY A 31 1.59 -6.12 -23.78
C GLY A 31 1.68 -6.42 -25.28
N ASP A 32 2.67 -7.19 -25.72
CA ASP A 32 2.80 -7.65 -27.11
C ASP A 32 3.32 -9.10 -27.15
N PRO A 33 2.56 -10.08 -26.62
CA PRO A 33 3.03 -11.45 -26.51
C PRO A 33 3.08 -12.16 -27.88
N SER A 34 3.89 -13.21 -28.00
CA SER A 34 3.87 -14.06 -29.20
C SER A 34 2.56 -14.86 -29.30
N PRO A 35 2.11 -15.31 -30.49
CA PRO A 35 0.83 -16.01 -30.63
C PRO A 35 0.62 -17.26 -29.77
N ALA A 36 1.68 -18.01 -29.47
CA ALA A 36 1.60 -19.16 -28.56
C ALA A 36 1.54 -18.72 -27.09
N VAL A 37 2.20 -17.60 -26.78
CA VAL A 37 2.28 -17.08 -25.42
C VAL A 37 1.06 -16.26 -25.06
N SER A 38 0.38 -15.60 -26.01
CA SER A 38 -0.91 -14.94 -25.76
C SER A 38 -1.95 -15.89 -25.19
N ALA A 39 -1.95 -17.16 -25.61
CA ALA A 39 -2.79 -18.21 -25.05
C ALA A 39 -2.38 -18.64 -23.62
N LEU A 40 -1.12 -18.42 -23.24
CA LEU A 40 -0.58 -18.68 -21.89
C LEU A 40 -0.72 -17.48 -20.94
N VAL A 41 -0.72 -16.26 -21.48
CA VAL A 41 -0.96 -15.02 -20.73
C VAL A 41 -2.40 -14.94 -20.22
N GLY A 42 -3.37 -15.52 -20.93
CA GLY A 42 -4.77 -15.57 -20.49
C GLY A 42 -5.44 -14.19 -20.45
N ASP A 43 -6.57 -14.09 -19.74
CA ASP A 43 -6.92 -12.82 -19.12
C ASP A 43 -5.96 -12.57 -17.96
N THR A 44 -5.65 -11.31 -17.67
CA THR A 44 -4.62 -10.85 -16.72
C THR A 44 -4.77 -11.37 -15.27
N GLU A 45 -5.78 -12.21 -15.00
CA GLU A 45 -6.11 -12.81 -13.71
C GLU A 45 -5.81 -14.33 -13.65
N SER A 46 -5.83 -15.06 -14.77
CA SER A 46 -5.83 -16.55 -14.74
C SER A 46 -4.80 -17.25 -15.64
N GLY A 47 -3.92 -16.49 -16.32
CA GLY A 47 -2.92 -17.05 -17.22
C GLY A 47 -1.90 -17.99 -16.56
N LEU A 48 -1.49 -19.04 -17.28
CA LEU A 48 -0.34 -19.90 -16.92
C LEU A 48 0.96 -19.08 -16.77
N ALA A 49 1.02 -17.89 -17.39
CA ALA A 49 2.06 -16.89 -17.20
C ALA A 49 2.17 -16.38 -15.75
N LEU A 50 1.06 -16.21 -15.03
CA LEU A 50 1.08 -15.86 -13.61
C LEU A 50 1.61 -17.01 -12.74
N ALA A 51 1.38 -18.28 -13.10
CA ALA A 51 1.99 -19.42 -12.40
C ALA A 51 3.52 -19.47 -12.52
N LEU A 52 4.08 -18.78 -13.53
CA LEU A 52 5.52 -18.59 -13.76
C LEU A 52 6.03 -17.25 -13.20
N ARG A 53 5.30 -16.62 -12.25
CA ARG A 53 5.55 -15.30 -11.63
C ARG A 53 7.02 -14.98 -11.34
N SER A 54 7.79 -16.01 -10.98
CA SER A 54 9.24 -15.95 -10.89
C SER A 54 9.85 -16.78 -12.03
N SER A 55 10.19 -16.08 -13.11
CA SER A 55 10.87 -16.62 -14.29
C SER A 55 12.16 -17.39 -13.95
N THR A 56 12.80 -17.06 -12.83
CA THR A 56 14.03 -17.71 -12.34
C THR A 56 13.82 -19.17 -11.96
N ARG A 57 12.59 -19.60 -11.65
CA ARG A 57 12.28 -21.02 -11.34
C ARG A 57 12.53 -21.96 -12.51
N ALA A 58 12.42 -21.49 -13.75
CA ALA A 58 12.68 -22.27 -14.96
C ALA A 58 14.15 -22.20 -15.42
N LEU A 59 14.92 -21.22 -14.91
CA LEU A 59 16.32 -21.01 -15.29
C LEU A 59 17.23 -22.22 -15.02
N PRO A 60 17.07 -23.01 -13.93
CA PRO A 60 17.85 -24.23 -13.70
C PRO A 60 17.80 -25.24 -14.86
N MET A 61 16.69 -25.31 -15.60
CA MET A 61 16.59 -26.17 -16.78
C MET A 61 17.51 -25.66 -17.88
N ALA A 62 17.50 -24.35 -18.15
CA ALA A 62 18.30 -23.76 -19.18
C ALA A 62 19.80 -23.87 -18.89
N THR A 63 20.19 -23.58 -17.64
CA THR A 63 21.58 -23.70 -17.18
C THR A 63 22.09 -25.14 -17.23
N LEU A 64 21.27 -26.13 -16.83
CA LEU A 64 21.64 -27.55 -16.94
C LEU A 64 21.85 -27.96 -18.40
N GLY A 65 20.96 -27.56 -19.31
CA GLY A 65 21.10 -27.82 -20.74
C GLY A 65 22.41 -27.26 -21.31
N LEU A 66 22.73 -25.99 -20.98
CA LEU A 66 23.97 -25.34 -21.39
C LEU A 66 25.21 -26.00 -20.78
N ALA A 67 25.16 -26.38 -19.49
CA ALA A 67 26.26 -27.06 -18.80
C ALA A 67 26.56 -28.43 -19.40
N LEU A 68 25.55 -29.23 -19.72
CA LEU A 68 25.70 -30.49 -20.45
C LEU A 68 26.34 -30.26 -21.83
N GLY A 69 25.93 -29.20 -22.53
CA GLY A 69 26.54 -28.78 -23.79
C GLY A 69 28.01 -28.37 -23.64
N ALA A 70 28.37 -27.62 -22.60
CA ALA A 70 29.74 -27.23 -22.30
C ALA A 70 30.61 -28.44 -21.98
N GLY A 71 30.12 -29.36 -21.15
CA GLY A 71 30.81 -30.62 -20.84
C GLY A 71 31.01 -31.50 -22.08
N ALA A 72 30.00 -31.59 -22.95
CA ALA A 72 30.12 -32.31 -24.22
C ALA A 72 31.17 -31.68 -25.15
N LEU A 73 31.26 -30.34 -25.20
CA LEU A 73 32.28 -29.62 -25.95
C LEU A 73 33.69 -29.94 -25.43
N VAL A 74 33.90 -29.86 -24.12
CA VAL A 74 35.17 -30.18 -23.47
C VAL A 74 35.57 -31.63 -23.77
N ALA A 75 34.62 -32.57 -23.68
CA ALA A 75 34.87 -33.99 -23.94
C ALA A 75 35.16 -34.30 -25.42
N ALA A 76 34.59 -33.53 -26.35
CA ALA A 76 34.76 -33.71 -27.79
C ALA A 76 36.09 -33.16 -28.34
N VAL A 77 36.71 -32.19 -27.65
CA VAL A 77 37.98 -31.58 -28.08
C VAL A 77 39.13 -32.57 -27.89
N ARG A 78 39.65 -33.11 -29.00
CA ARG A 78 40.79 -34.07 -29.04
C ARG A 78 42.03 -33.47 -29.71
N PRO A 79 42.76 -32.57 -29.03
CA PRO A 79 44.01 -32.07 -29.56
C PRO A 79 45.09 -33.14 -29.46
N ARG A 80 45.94 -33.23 -30.49
CA ARG A 80 47.10 -34.14 -30.52
C ARG A 80 48.13 -33.86 -29.42
N ARG A 81 48.08 -32.66 -28.80
CA ARG A 81 48.98 -32.23 -27.73
C ARG A 81 48.24 -32.25 -26.39
N SER A 82 48.84 -32.89 -25.38
CA SER A 82 48.27 -33.08 -24.04
C SER A 82 47.95 -31.77 -23.31
N TRP A 83 48.71 -30.70 -23.53
CA TRP A 83 48.48 -29.40 -22.87
C TRP A 83 47.19 -28.72 -23.34
N VAL A 84 46.82 -28.81 -24.62
CA VAL A 84 45.56 -28.24 -25.14
C VAL A 84 44.35 -29.01 -24.58
N ARG A 85 44.51 -30.32 -24.33
CA ARG A 85 43.48 -31.18 -23.72
C ARG A 85 43.18 -30.76 -22.28
N MET A 86 44.15 -30.17 -21.58
CA MET A 86 43.97 -29.62 -20.24
C MET A 86 43.54 -28.14 -20.28
N ALA A 87 44.05 -27.37 -21.24
CA ALA A 87 43.77 -25.94 -21.36
C ALA A 87 42.28 -25.64 -21.60
N VAL A 88 41.58 -26.44 -22.41
CA VAL A 88 40.15 -26.19 -22.70
C VAL A 88 39.25 -26.37 -21.46
N PRO A 89 39.30 -27.48 -20.70
CA PRO A 89 38.59 -27.58 -19.42
C PRO A 89 38.97 -26.46 -18.45
N VAL A 90 40.26 -26.11 -18.34
CA VAL A 90 40.73 -25.04 -17.46
C VAL A 90 40.18 -23.67 -17.88
N LEU A 91 40.14 -23.37 -19.18
CA LEU A 91 39.56 -22.13 -19.70
C LEU A 91 38.05 -22.07 -19.50
N VAL A 92 37.33 -23.18 -19.70
CA VAL A 92 35.88 -23.22 -19.46
C VAL A 92 35.56 -23.09 -17.97
N ALA A 93 36.31 -23.79 -17.10
CA ALA A 93 36.18 -23.64 -15.66
C ALA A 93 36.56 -22.22 -15.20
N GLY A 94 37.66 -21.68 -15.71
CA GLY A 94 38.09 -20.31 -15.44
C GLY A 94 37.08 -19.26 -15.90
N ALA A 95 36.47 -19.44 -17.07
CA ALA A 95 35.39 -18.56 -17.55
C ALA A 95 34.13 -18.67 -16.67
N ALA A 96 33.77 -19.88 -16.22
CA ALA A 96 32.65 -20.07 -15.30
C ALA A 96 32.89 -19.39 -13.95
N ILE A 97 34.11 -19.52 -13.38
CA ILE A 97 34.52 -18.86 -12.14
C ILE A 97 34.58 -17.33 -12.33
N ALA A 98 35.15 -16.85 -13.43
CA ALA A 98 35.22 -15.43 -13.75
C ALA A 98 33.83 -14.80 -13.88
N ASN A 99 32.86 -15.55 -14.42
CA ASN A 99 31.45 -15.16 -14.53
C ASN A 99 30.66 -15.27 -13.21
N MET A 100 31.33 -15.56 -12.09
CA MET A 100 30.76 -15.52 -10.74
C MET A 100 31.49 -14.47 -9.90
N PRO A 101 31.29 -13.17 -10.20
CA PRO A 101 31.96 -12.09 -9.49
C PRO A 101 31.74 -12.11 -7.98
N SER A 102 30.59 -12.59 -7.50
CA SER A 102 30.31 -12.82 -6.07
C SER A 102 31.32 -13.77 -5.40
N LEU A 103 31.80 -14.81 -6.10
CA LEU A 103 32.75 -15.78 -5.57
C LEU A 103 34.12 -15.17 -5.28
N TRP A 104 34.66 -14.39 -6.22
CA TRP A 104 36.03 -13.87 -6.10
C TRP A 104 36.10 -12.46 -5.52
N ARG A 105 34.98 -11.72 -5.45
CA ARG A 105 34.88 -10.48 -4.67
C ARG A 105 34.50 -10.69 -3.21
N HIS A 106 34.03 -11.89 -2.85
CA HIS A 106 33.46 -12.21 -1.52
C HIS A 106 32.10 -11.52 -1.27
N ASP A 107 31.44 -11.03 -2.32
CA ASP A 107 30.12 -10.39 -2.29
C ASP A 107 29.01 -11.45 -2.41
N TYR A 108 29.04 -12.50 -1.57
CA TYR A 108 28.03 -13.56 -1.57
C TYR A 108 26.73 -13.16 -0.88
N VAL A 109 26.87 -12.31 0.13
CA VAL A 109 25.79 -11.74 0.91
C VAL A 109 25.64 -10.32 0.41
N ASP A 110 24.41 -9.91 0.13
CA ASP A 110 24.11 -8.52 -0.16
C ASP A 110 24.61 -7.66 1.02
N PRO A 111 25.37 -6.58 0.81
CA PRO A 111 25.82 -5.73 1.90
C PRO A 111 24.68 -5.26 2.81
N ALA A 112 23.46 -5.09 2.28
CA ALA A 112 22.30 -4.74 3.08
C ALA A 112 21.87 -5.86 4.05
N LEU A 113 22.14 -7.12 3.71
CA LEU A 113 21.85 -8.29 4.54
C LEU A 113 23.04 -8.70 5.42
N ALA A 114 24.19 -8.04 5.27
CA ALA A 114 25.37 -8.32 6.07
C ALA A 114 25.23 -7.66 7.44
N ARG A 115 25.08 -8.48 8.47
CA ARG A 115 24.94 -8.08 9.87
C ARG A 115 25.56 -9.15 10.78
N ASP A 116 25.72 -8.81 12.06
CA ASP A 116 26.07 -9.80 13.07
C ASP A 116 24.96 -10.85 13.22
N GLU A 117 25.33 -12.05 13.67
CA GLU A 117 24.39 -13.17 13.83
C GLU A 117 23.36 -12.87 14.93
N ASP A 118 23.84 -12.38 16.06
CA ASP A 118 23.06 -12.02 17.25
C ASP A 118 22.60 -10.55 17.19
N PRO A 119 21.40 -10.22 17.71
CA PRO A 119 20.93 -8.84 17.80
C PRO A 119 21.69 -8.04 18.88
N PRO A 120 21.50 -6.70 18.95
CA PRO A 120 22.07 -5.89 20.02
C PRO A 120 21.58 -6.30 21.42
N GLU A 121 22.40 -6.09 22.45
CA GLU A 121 22.07 -6.44 23.84
C GLU A 121 20.74 -5.83 24.34
N ALA A 122 20.37 -4.65 23.85
CA ALA A 122 19.10 -4.00 24.18
C ALA A 122 17.88 -4.85 23.76
N TRP A 123 17.96 -5.53 22.61
CA TRP A 123 16.91 -6.43 22.15
C TRP A 123 16.78 -7.64 23.08
N ASP A 124 17.90 -8.27 23.43
CA ASP A 124 17.92 -9.41 24.35
C ASP A 124 17.35 -9.03 25.73
N GLN A 125 17.71 -7.86 26.26
CA GLN A 125 17.20 -7.36 27.54
C GLN A 125 15.69 -7.09 27.50
N ALA A 126 15.18 -6.51 26.40
CA ALA A 126 13.76 -6.27 26.21
C ALA A 126 12.99 -7.60 26.10
N THR A 127 13.51 -8.58 25.35
CA THR A 127 12.88 -9.90 25.21
C THR A 127 12.93 -10.71 26.51
N ASP A 128 14.01 -10.63 27.29
CA ASP A 128 14.09 -11.23 28.62
C ASP A 128 13.03 -10.63 29.57
N ALA A 129 12.76 -9.32 29.45
CA ALA A 129 11.71 -8.67 30.23
C ALA A 129 10.31 -9.08 29.77
N LEU A 130 10.09 -9.27 28.46
CA LEU A 130 8.86 -9.84 27.94
C LEU A 130 8.63 -11.26 28.46
N ASP A 131 9.63 -12.13 28.36
CA ASP A 131 9.56 -13.55 28.76
C ASP A 131 9.42 -13.74 30.28
N ALA A 132 9.71 -12.71 31.08
CA ALA A 132 9.42 -12.69 32.52
C ALA A 132 7.93 -12.42 32.83
N GLY A 133 7.14 -12.00 31.83
CA GLY A 133 5.71 -11.69 31.91
C GLY A 133 4.79 -12.91 31.89
N ASP A 134 3.51 -12.69 31.59
CA ASP A 134 2.47 -13.73 31.55
C ASP A 134 2.19 -14.21 30.11
N ASP A 135 2.30 -15.53 29.88
CA ASP A 135 2.08 -16.19 28.59
C ASP A 135 0.61 -16.17 28.12
N ASP A 136 -0.32 -15.70 28.96
CA ASP A 136 -1.73 -15.55 28.63
C ASP A 136 -2.01 -14.37 27.68
N TYR A 137 -1.06 -13.45 27.49
CA TYR A 137 -1.20 -12.26 26.66
C TYR A 137 -0.19 -12.25 25.49
N ARG A 138 -0.27 -11.24 24.62
CA ARG A 138 0.62 -11.02 23.48
C ARG A 138 1.44 -9.75 23.60
N VAL A 139 2.47 -9.68 22.77
CA VAL A 139 3.21 -8.45 22.47
C VAL A 139 2.76 -7.93 21.11
N LEU A 140 2.38 -6.65 21.03
CA LEU A 140 2.01 -5.99 19.78
C LEU A 140 3.15 -5.08 19.31
N GLU A 141 3.68 -5.28 18.10
CA GLU A 141 4.59 -4.30 17.49
C GLU A 141 3.78 -3.16 16.85
N LEU A 142 3.96 -1.92 17.32
CA LEU A 142 3.22 -0.75 16.84
C LEU A 142 4.04 0.56 17.03
N PRO A 143 4.42 1.28 15.96
CA PRO A 143 4.15 0.99 14.55
C PRO A 143 4.83 -0.30 14.07
N GLY A 144 4.14 -1.05 13.22
CA GLY A 144 4.67 -2.22 12.56
C GLY A 144 5.49 -1.88 11.32
N GLN A 145 6.26 -2.86 10.85
CA GLN A 145 7.10 -2.72 9.65
C GLN A 145 6.83 -3.89 8.70
N GLU A 146 6.82 -3.67 7.38
CA GLU A 146 6.55 -4.75 6.41
C GLU A 146 7.67 -5.79 6.35
N PHE A 147 8.86 -5.41 6.80
CA PHE A 147 10.06 -6.22 6.89
C PHE A 147 10.89 -5.84 8.11
N GLY A 148 11.66 -6.78 8.66
CA GLY A 148 12.58 -6.49 9.76
C GLY A 148 13.82 -5.73 9.29
N ALA A 149 13.77 -4.40 9.28
CA ALA A 149 14.88 -3.53 8.88
C ALA A 149 15.22 -2.55 10.00
N TYR A 150 16.41 -2.69 10.57
CA TYR A 150 16.88 -1.93 11.72
C TYR A 150 18.26 -1.35 11.46
N ARG A 151 18.69 -0.36 12.24
CA ARG A 151 20.05 0.23 12.11
C ARG A 151 21.17 -0.79 12.29
N TRP A 152 20.93 -1.85 13.04
CA TRP A 152 21.89 -2.95 13.23
C TRP A 152 21.82 -4.03 12.14
N GLY A 153 20.80 -4.03 11.26
CA GLY A 153 20.76 -4.93 10.11
C GLY A 153 19.38 -5.20 9.50
N TYR A 154 19.38 -5.75 8.29
CA TYR A 154 18.18 -6.19 7.58
C TYR A 154 17.98 -7.71 7.70
N THR A 155 16.92 -8.10 8.40
CA THR A 155 16.55 -9.49 8.71
C THR A 155 15.53 -10.08 7.74
N VAL A 156 14.95 -9.25 6.86
CA VAL A 156 13.83 -9.56 5.96
C VAL A 156 12.54 -9.84 6.72
N ASP A 157 12.49 -10.92 7.50
CA ASP A 157 11.36 -11.24 8.37
C ASP A 157 11.55 -10.58 9.74
N GLN A 158 10.47 -10.32 10.48
CA GLN A 158 10.61 -9.77 11.84
C GLN A 158 11.43 -10.72 12.74
N PRO A 159 12.37 -10.21 13.55
CA PRO A 159 13.22 -11.04 14.40
C PRO A 159 12.52 -11.51 15.69
N LEU A 160 11.54 -10.76 16.20
CA LEU A 160 10.78 -11.08 17.42
C LEU A 160 10.29 -12.54 17.52
N PRO A 161 9.70 -13.17 16.48
CA PRO A 161 9.29 -14.58 16.55
C PRO A 161 10.41 -15.58 16.88
N GLY A 162 11.68 -15.18 16.67
CA GLY A 162 12.86 -15.98 17.02
C GLY A 162 13.52 -15.61 18.35
N LEU A 163 13.11 -14.52 19.00
CA LEU A 163 13.79 -13.96 20.18
C LEU A 163 12.98 -14.07 21.49
N THR A 164 11.64 -14.12 21.44
CA THR A 164 10.78 -14.24 22.63
C THR A 164 9.95 -15.53 22.61
N GLU A 165 9.64 -16.06 23.79
CA GLU A 165 8.68 -17.17 23.95
C GLU A 165 7.22 -16.69 23.93
N ARG A 166 6.99 -15.38 24.09
CA ARG A 166 5.65 -14.78 24.09
C ARG A 166 5.03 -14.77 22.70
N ALA A 167 3.71 -14.90 22.66
CA ALA A 167 2.96 -14.75 21.42
C ALA A 167 3.01 -13.29 20.94
N ILE A 168 3.20 -13.09 19.64
CA ILE A 168 3.35 -11.76 19.05
C ILE A 168 2.21 -11.42 18.09
N VAL A 169 2.00 -10.13 17.88
CA VAL A 169 1.18 -9.55 16.82
C VAL A 169 2.06 -8.55 16.09
N THR A 170 2.40 -8.86 14.84
CA THR A 170 3.29 -8.03 14.01
C THR A 170 2.66 -7.79 12.65
N ARG A 171 3.02 -6.67 12.04
CA ARG A 171 2.77 -6.42 10.61
C ARG A 171 3.79 -7.17 9.77
N ASP A 172 3.35 -7.71 8.65
CA ASP A 172 4.18 -8.26 7.58
C ASP A 172 3.69 -7.69 6.23
N LEU A 173 4.53 -7.71 5.19
CA LEU A 173 4.12 -7.28 3.84
C LEU A 173 2.87 -8.02 3.35
N LEU A 174 2.78 -9.32 3.60
CA LEU A 174 1.61 -10.15 3.25
C LEU A 174 0.89 -10.55 4.54
N PRO A 175 -0.44 -10.38 4.62
CA PRO A 175 -1.19 -10.74 5.81
C PRO A 175 -1.17 -12.25 6.07
N LEU A 176 -0.53 -12.67 7.16
CA LEU A 176 -0.39 -14.07 7.58
C LEU A 176 -1.35 -14.39 8.74
N GLY A 177 -2.66 -14.30 8.49
CA GLY A 177 -3.69 -14.56 9.49
C GLY A 177 -5.09 -14.78 8.90
N SER A 178 -6.10 -14.90 9.77
CA SER A 178 -7.49 -14.85 9.30
C SER A 178 -7.79 -13.45 8.74
N PRO A 179 -8.51 -13.30 7.61
CA PRO A 179 -8.75 -12.01 6.99
C PRO A 179 -9.25 -10.93 7.94
N MET A 180 -10.22 -11.25 8.80
CA MET A 180 -10.81 -10.29 9.75
C MET A 180 -9.81 -9.80 10.81
N ALA A 181 -9.03 -10.70 11.42
CA ALA A 181 -8.05 -10.30 12.43
C ALA A 181 -6.92 -9.43 11.83
N MET A 182 -6.52 -9.73 10.59
CA MET A 182 -5.55 -8.89 9.86
C MET A 182 -6.14 -7.53 9.47
N ASP A 183 -7.43 -7.49 9.12
CA ASP A 183 -8.17 -6.24 8.88
C ASP A 183 -8.18 -5.34 10.13
N LEU A 184 -8.40 -5.89 11.33
CA LEU A 184 -8.29 -5.13 12.58
C LEU A 184 -6.86 -4.65 12.87
N LEU A 185 -5.86 -5.53 12.71
CA LEU A 185 -4.46 -5.17 12.94
C LEU A 185 -4.00 -4.05 12.00
N PHE A 186 -4.25 -4.19 10.70
CA PHE A 186 -3.84 -3.19 9.72
C PHE A 186 -4.65 -1.91 9.84
N ALA A 187 -5.94 -1.97 10.19
CA ALA A 187 -6.70 -0.75 10.48
C ALA A 187 -6.11 0.08 11.63
N LEU A 188 -5.54 -0.55 12.66
CA LEU A 188 -4.85 0.17 13.74
C LEU A 188 -3.49 0.71 13.26
N ASP A 189 -2.68 -0.16 12.65
CA ASP A 189 -1.32 0.19 12.24
C ASP A 189 -1.29 1.23 11.11
N ASP A 190 -2.20 1.15 10.12
CA ASP A 190 -2.29 2.09 9.01
C ASP A 190 -2.51 3.53 9.52
N ARG A 191 -3.10 3.73 10.72
CA ARG A 191 -3.19 5.08 11.33
C ARG A 191 -1.83 5.66 11.67
N PHE A 192 -0.86 4.84 12.07
CA PHE A 192 0.52 5.29 12.24
C PHE A 192 1.19 5.49 10.89
N GLN A 193 1.01 4.56 9.94
CA GLN A 193 1.61 4.66 8.59
C GLN A 193 1.14 5.90 7.82
N GLU A 194 -0.09 6.37 8.09
CA GLU A 194 -0.71 7.54 7.48
C GLU A 194 -0.56 8.83 8.32
N GLY A 195 0.06 8.78 9.50
CA GLY A 195 0.26 9.96 10.37
C GLY A 195 -1.02 10.51 11.02
N ILE A 196 -2.00 9.65 11.29
CA ILE A 196 -3.35 10.02 11.78
C ILE A 196 -3.81 9.20 13.00
N ALA A 197 -2.86 8.61 13.74
CA ALA A 197 -3.12 7.81 14.93
C ALA A 197 -3.86 8.61 16.03
N GLU A 198 -4.85 7.99 16.65
CA GLU A 198 -5.64 8.59 17.73
C GLU A 198 -5.39 7.86 19.05
N PRO A 199 -4.91 8.55 20.11
CA PRO A 199 -4.54 7.93 21.40
C PRO A 199 -5.63 7.04 22.01
N GLY A 200 -6.90 7.45 21.91
CA GLY A 200 -8.03 6.74 22.50
C GLY A 200 -8.31 5.35 21.89
N ALA A 201 -7.79 5.06 20.70
CA ALA A 201 -8.00 3.75 20.06
C ALA A 201 -6.98 2.68 20.46
N ILE A 202 -5.80 3.09 20.96
CA ILE A 202 -4.65 2.18 21.09
C ILE A 202 -4.91 1.10 22.14
N ALA A 203 -5.31 1.48 23.36
CA ALA A 203 -5.54 0.53 24.44
C ALA A 203 -6.74 -0.40 24.17
N PRO A 204 -7.93 0.08 23.74
CA PRO A 204 -9.07 -0.79 23.44
C PRO A 204 -8.76 -1.85 22.36
N VAL A 205 -8.09 -1.46 21.27
CA VAL A 205 -7.75 -2.40 20.20
C VAL A 205 -6.64 -3.36 20.64
N SER A 206 -5.67 -2.91 21.43
CA SER A 206 -4.65 -3.79 22.04
C SER A 206 -5.29 -4.86 22.93
N ARG A 207 -6.31 -4.51 23.72
CA ARG A 207 -7.10 -5.48 24.51
C ARG A 207 -7.82 -6.50 23.64
N LEU A 208 -8.41 -6.08 22.51
CA LEU A 208 -9.04 -7.02 21.56
C LEU A 208 -8.03 -7.98 20.95
N LEU A 209 -6.86 -7.48 20.56
CA LEU A 209 -5.73 -8.28 20.06
C LEU A 209 -5.11 -9.20 21.14
N GLY A 210 -5.47 -8.98 22.41
CA GLY A 210 -5.00 -9.73 23.56
C GLY A 210 -3.57 -9.38 23.96
N ALA A 211 -3.15 -8.13 23.71
CA ALA A 211 -1.83 -7.63 24.03
C ALA A 211 -1.80 -6.93 25.40
N ASP A 212 -0.77 -7.22 26.19
CA ASP A 212 -0.46 -6.53 27.45
C ASP A 212 0.74 -5.59 27.34
N THR A 213 1.51 -5.71 26.26
CA THR A 213 2.69 -4.89 26.01
C THR A 213 2.75 -4.52 24.54
N ILE A 214 3.10 -3.27 24.26
CA ILE A 214 3.42 -2.77 22.92
C ILE A 214 4.94 -2.66 22.79
N TRP A 215 5.50 -3.23 21.73
CA TRP A 215 6.89 -3.10 21.32
C TRP A 215 7.02 -1.92 20.35
N VAL A 216 7.84 -0.93 20.71
CA VAL A 216 8.12 0.24 19.87
C VAL A 216 9.56 0.14 19.36
N PRO A 217 9.77 -0.01 18.04
CA PRO A 217 11.11 -0.19 17.46
C PRO A 217 11.80 1.17 17.24
N GLY A 218 12.55 1.65 18.24
CA GLY A 218 13.26 2.93 18.16
C GLY A 218 14.46 2.94 17.19
N ASP A 219 15.00 1.76 16.87
CA ASP A 219 16.10 1.57 15.93
C ASP A 219 15.66 1.13 14.52
N ALA A 220 14.37 1.24 14.20
CA ALA A 220 13.84 0.94 12.88
C ALA A 220 14.58 1.74 11.78
N ALA A 221 14.94 1.08 10.69
CA ALA A 221 15.54 1.71 9.51
C ALA A 221 14.44 2.34 8.64
N PHE A 222 13.75 3.33 9.22
CA PHE A 222 12.49 3.87 8.69
C PHE A 222 12.63 4.44 7.27
N ASP A 223 13.80 4.99 6.95
CA ASP A 223 14.14 5.52 5.63
C ASP A 223 14.04 4.45 4.54
N ARG A 224 14.21 3.15 4.83
CA ARG A 224 14.22 2.08 3.82
C ARG A 224 12.84 1.81 3.20
N PHE A 225 11.79 1.89 4.01
CA PHE A 225 10.41 1.61 3.59
C PHE A 225 9.44 2.76 3.81
N ARG A 226 9.95 3.92 4.29
CA ARG A 226 9.17 5.11 4.67
C ARG A 226 8.16 4.83 5.78
N THR A 227 8.51 3.96 6.73
CA THR A 227 7.70 3.75 7.94
C THR A 227 7.77 5.00 8.85
N PRO A 228 6.91 5.12 9.88
CA PRO A 228 6.92 6.26 10.79
C PRO A 228 8.29 6.49 11.43
N ARG A 229 8.62 7.77 11.68
CA ARG A 229 9.87 8.16 12.32
C ARG A 229 9.89 7.65 13.77
N PRO A 230 10.98 7.01 14.23
CA PRO A 230 11.09 6.53 15.60
C PRO A 230 10.96 7.63 16.65
N GLU A 231 11.46 8.84 16.39
CA GLU A 231 11.39 9.97 17.32
C GLU A 231 9.95 10.43 17.58
N GLN A 232 9.14 10.50 16.52
CA GLN A 232 7.73 10.85 16.62
C GLN A 232 6.93 9.73 17.28
N SER A 233 7.25 8.47 16.95
CA SER A 233 6.60 7.30 17.54
C SER A 233 6.87 7.20 19.05
N SER A 234 8.12 7.42 19.47
CA SER A 234 8.52 7.45 20.88
C SER A 234 7.83 8.60 21.64
N ALA A 235 7.79 9.80 21.05
CA ALA A 235 7.11 10.96 21.64
C ALA A 235 5.61 10.70 21.85
N PHE A 236 4.93 10.10 20.87
CA PHE A 236 3.51 9.72 20.98
C PHE A 236 3.22 8.84 22.20
N TYR A 237 4.10 7.88 22.51
CA TYR A 237 3.95 7.02 23.69
C TYR A 237 4.43 7.68 24.98
N ALA A 238 5.40 8.60 24.93
CA ALA A 238 5.87 9.37 26.08
C ALA A 238 4.76 10.23 26.70
N ASP A 239 3.81 10.70 25.87
CA ASP A 239 2.60 11.42 26.33
C ASP A 239 1.60 10.52 27.08
N THR A 240 1.90 9.23 27.20
CA THR A 240 1.10 8.22 27.93
C THR A 240 -0.36 8.20 27.46
N PRO A 241 -0.63 7.74 26.23
CA PRO A 241 -1.98 7.61 25.69
C PRO A 241 -2.95 6.93 26.69
N PRO A 242 -4.24 7.33 26.74
CA PRO A 242 -5.18 6.79 27.70
C PRO A 242 -5.25 5.25 27.69
N GLY A 243 -5.07 4.64 28.86
CA GLY A 243 -5.07 3.19 29.02
C GLY A 243 -3.73 2.51 28.71
N LEU A 244 -2.64 3.28 28.54
CA LEU A 244 -1.27 2.78 28.46
C LEU A 244 -0.46 3.26 29.67
N GLY A 245 0.56 2.49 30.06
CA GLY A 245 1.53 2.85 31.10
C GLY A 245 2.75 3.59 30.54
N GLU A 246 3.62 4.05 31.44
CA GLU A 246 4.88 4.72 31.06
C GLU A 246 5.78 3.79 30.20
N PRO A 247 6.35 4.28 29.07
CA PRO A 247 7.29 3.52 28.27
C PRO A 247 8.54 3.10 29.05
N MET A 248 8.96 1.85 28.89
CA MET A 248 10.18 1.29 29.50
C MET A 248 11.28 1.17 28.43
N PRO A 249 12.33 2.02 28.46
CA PRO A 249 13.38 2.00 27.45
C PRO A 249 14.43 0.91 27.71
N TYR A 250 14.94 0.31 26.64
CA TYR A 250 16.04 -0.66 26.64
C TYR A 250 17.14 -0.22 25.68
N GLY A 251 18.37 -0.20 26.18
CA GLY A 251 19.52 0.38 25.48
C GLY A 251 19.69 1.88 25.73
N GLU A 252 20.90 2.37 25.48
CA GLU A 252 21.19 3.82 25.55
C GLU A 252 20.50 4.54 24.37
N PRO A 253 19.80 5.66 24.62
CA PRO A 253 19.20 6.43 23.54
C PRO A 253 20.24 6.93 22.54
N VAL A 254 19.97 6.73 21.25
CA VAL A 254 20.84 7.16 20.14
C VAL A 254 20.01 7.83 19.06
N VAL A 255 20.65 8.73 18.30
CA VAL A 255 20.03 9.33 17.12
C VAL A 255 19.87 8.25 16.05
N ASN A 256 18.65 8.10 15.51
CA ASN A 256 18.38 7.18 14.41
C ASN A 256 18.83 7.81 13.09
N GLU A 257 20.15 7.84 12.85
CA GLU A 257 20.75 8.39 11.64
C GLU A 257 20.40 7.53 10.42
N PRO A 258 19.68 8.06 9.41
CA PRO A 258 19.28 7.29 8.24
C PRO A 258 20.46 7.07 7.29
N ASP A 259 20.49 5.90 6.62
CA ASP A 259 21.52 5.58 5.62
C ASP A 259 21.38 6.44 4.34
N ILE A 260 20.18 6.98 4.14
CA ILE A 260 19.81 7.88 3.05
C ILE A 260 19.28 9.15 3.70
N ASP A 261 19.84 10.31 3.38
CA ASP A 261 19.38 11.59 3.95
C ASP A 261 17.87 11.77 3.75
N MET A 262 17.15 11.99 4.84
CA MET A 262 15.70 12.12 4.90
C MET A 262 15.30 13.58 5.20
N VAL A 263 15.64 14.48 4.27
CA VAL A 263 15.24 15.90 4.36
C VAL A 263 13.89 16.10 3.68
N ASP A 264 12.86 16.26 4.50
CA ASP A 264 11.45 16.45 4.13
C ASP A 264 10.76 17.46 5.04
N GLU A 265 9.46 17.68 4.81
CA GLU A 265 8.62 18.62 5.56
C GLU A 265 8.71 18.41 7.06
N GLN A 266 8.66 17.16 7.53
CA GLN A 266 8.77 16.83 8.95
C GLN A 266 10.16 17.18 9.50
N SER A 267 11.23 16.83 8.80
CA SER A 267 12.61 17.08 9.28
C SER A 267 12.97 18.55 9.44
N VAL A 268 12.35 19.44 8.68
CA VAL A 268 12.63 20.89 8.73
C VAL A 268 11.69 21.64 9.68
N THR A 269 10.58 21.02 10.12
CA THR A 269 9.56 21.67 10.94
C THR A 269 9.33 21.04 12.30
N ASP A 270 9.64 19.77 12.48
CA ASP A 270 9.47 19.05 13.73
C ASP A 270 10.78 18.99 14.53
N ALA A 271 10.79 19.65 15.70
CA ALA A 271 11.93 19.70 16.60
C ALA A 271 12.25 18.36 17.29
N LEU A 272 11.42 17.32 17.13
CA LEU A 272 11.70 15.95 17.56
C LEU A 272 12.69 15.24 16.64
N VAL A 273 12.76 15.59 15.36
CA VAL A 273 13.61 14.90 14.39
C VAL A 273 15.09 15.08 14.73
N GLY A 274 15.82 13.97 14.82
CA GLY A 274 17.22 13.94 15.24
C GLY A 274 17.43 13.90 16.76
N ARG A 275 16.36 13.80 17.56
CA ARG A 275 16.50 13.51 19.00
C ARG A 275 16.85 12.03 19.22
N PRO A 276 17.66 11.72 20.24
CA PRO A 276 18.01 10.35 20.54
C PRO A 276 16.81 9.59 21.13
N VAL A 277 16.58 8.36 20.66
CA VAL A 277 15.54 7.44 21.16
C VAL A 277 16.17 6.12 21.61
N ALA A 278 15.56 5.46 22.58
CA ALA A 278 16.01 4.12 22.98
C ALA A 278 15.81 3.13 21.81
N PRO A 279 16.73 2.16 21.58
CA PRO A 279 16.56 1.16 20.53
C PRO A 279 15.23 0.40 20.60
N VAL A 280 14.75 0.13 21.82
CA VAL A 280 13.47 -0.53 22.07
C VAL A 280 12.78 0.14 23.24
N GLU A 281 11.48 0.38 23.11
CA GLU A 281 10.61 0.77 24.24
C GLU A 281 9.48 -0.26 24.39
N LEU A 282 9.24 -0.70 25.62
CA LEU A 282 8.10 -1.54 25.97
C LEU A 282 7.04 -0.68 26.68
N VAL A 283 5.87 -0.56 26.07
CA VAL A 283 4.75 0.24 26.60
C VAL A 283 3.69 -0.71 27.18
N PRO A 284 3.45 -0.73 28.50
CA PRO A 284 2.42 -1.56 29.10
C PRO A 284 1.02 -1.11 28.68
N VAL A 285 0.11 -2.07 28.48
CA VAL A 285 -1.33 -1.81 28.31
C VAL A 285 -2.01 -1.96 29.67
N GLU A 286 -2.75 -0.94 30.11
CA GLU A 286 -3.51 -1.00 31.36
C GLU A 286 -4.76 -1.87 31.21
N ASP A 287 -5.06 -2.65 32.25
CA ASP A 287 -6.17 -3.62 32.28
C ASP A 287 -6.26 -4.47 30.99
N PRO A 288 -5.19 -5.20 30.64
CA PRO A 288 -5.14 -5.96 29.40
C PRO A 288 -6.10 -7.17 29.46
N LEU A 289 -6.50 -7.67 28.29
CA LEU A 289 -7.33 -8.88 28.21
C LEU A 289 -6.51 -10.07 27.72
N PRO A 290 -6.60 -11.24 28.37
CA PRO A 290 -5.87 -12.42 27.92
C PRO A 290 -6.39 -12.92 26.57
N VAL A 291 -5.55 -13.66 25.86
CA VAL A 291 -5.90 -14.31 24.58
C VAL A 291 -7.09 -15.24 24.75
N VAL A 292 -7.21 -15.92 25.89
CA VAL A 292 -8.37 -16.77 26.23
C VAL A 292 -9.22 -16.04 27.25
N ARG A 293 -10.42 -15.62 26.85
CA ARG A 293 -11.30 -14.79 27.69
C ARG A 293 -12.75 -15.18 27.54
N THR A 294 -13.59 -14.69 28.45
CA THR A 294 -15.04 -14.87 28.34
C THR A 294 -15.74 -13.57 28.65
N LYS A 295 -16.63 -13.19 27.74
CA LYS A 295 -17.27 -11.89 27.73
C LYS A 295 -18.79 -12.00 27.86
N THR A 296 -19.38 -11.01 28.48
CA THR A 296 -20.80 -10.62 28.38
C THR A 296 -20.86 -9.25 27.71
N GLY A 297 -22.06 -8.74 27.42
CA GLY A 297 -22.19 -7.48 26.67
C GLY A 297 -21.97 -7.70 25.18
N LEU A 298 -23.02 -7.63 24.37
CA LEU A 298 -22.96 -7.78 22.92
C LEU A 298 -23.09 -6.42 22.24
N THR A 299 -22.02 -5.98 21.56
CA THR A 299 -22.06 -4.84 20.66
C THR A 299 -22.05 -5.31 19.21
N LEU A 300 -23.07 -4.90 18.45
CA LEU A 300 -23.11 -5.13 17.01
C LEU A 300 -22.46 -3.98 16.26
N VAL A 301 -21.54 -4.32 15.36
CA VAL A 301 -20.82 -3.34 14.54
C VAL A 301 -21.18 -3.57 13.07
N ALA A 302 -21.77 -2.56 12.43
CA ALA A 302 -21.87 -2.49 10.98
C ALA A 302 -20.67 -1.69 10.44
N GLY A 303 -19.58 -2.39 10.14
CA GLY A 303 -18.28 -1.81 9.82
C GLY A 303 -17.21 -2.87 9.55
N SER A 304 -15.96 -2.44 9.48
CA SER A 304 -14.74 -3.25 9.39
C SER A 304 -13.82 -2.99 10.60
N GLY A 305 -12.58 -3.49 10.58
CA GLY A 305 -11.53 -3.17 11.54
C GLY A 305 -11.32 -1.67 11.74
N ASP A 306 -11.36 -0.88 10.66
CA ASP A 306 -11.35 0.59 10.71
C ASP A 306 -12.50 1.16 11.56
N GLY A 307 -13.65 0.47 11.56
CA GLY A 307 -14.82 0.89 12.35
C GLY A 307 -14.69 0.57 13.83
N ILE A 308 -13.97 -0.51 14.17
CA ILE A 308 -13.62 -0.81 15.55
C ILE A 308 -12.63 0.25 16.06
N VAL A 309 -11.62 0.60 15.26
CA VAL A 309 -10.66 1.68 15.61
C VAL A 309 -11.38 3.01 15.81
N ASP A 310 -12.27 3.40 14.89
CA ASP A 310 -13.03 4.64 14.99
C ASP A 310 -14.01 4.65 16.19
N ALA A 311 -14.66 3.52 16.47
CA ALA A 311 -15.53 3.39 17.64
C ALA A 311 -14.75 3.49 18.95
N ALA A 312 -13.54 2.92 19.01
CA ALA A 312 -12.65 3.03 20.16
C ALA A 312 -12.15 4.47 20.35
N ALA A 313 -11.72 5.13 19.27
CA ALA A 313 -11.32 6.54 19.29
C ALA A 313 -12.45 7.47 19.74
N ALA A 314 -13.70 7.12 19.41
CA ALA A 314 -14.90 7.83 19.86
C ALA A 314 -15.36 7.45 21.28
N GLY A 315 -14.66 6.54 21.98
CA GLY A 315 -15.00 6.09 23.34
C GLY A 315 -16.30 5.27 23.41
N LEU A 316 -16.75 4.69 22.29
CA LEU A 316 -17.97 3.87 22.22
C LEU A 316 -17.71 2.41 22.62
N ILE A 317 -16.45 1.99 22.63
CA ILE A 317 -15.99 0.67 23.02
C ILE A 317 -14.68 0.78 23.81
N ASP A 318 -14.46 -0.12 24.77
CA ASP A 318 -13.22 -0.18 25.55
C ASP A 318 -12.43 -1.50 25.33
N GLY A 319 -13.01 -2.41 24.54
CA GLY A 319 -12.46 -3.71 24.18
C GLY A 319 -12.89 -4.85 25.12
N THR A 320 -13.63 -4.56 26.20
CA THR A 320 -14.13 -5.56 27.17
C THR A 320 -15.45 -6.17 26.77
N GLU A 321 -16.30 -5.44 26.05
CA GLU A 321 -17.50 -5.97 25.41
C GLU A 321 -17.20 -6.97 24.29
N LEU A 322 -18.15 -7.82 23.95
CA LEU A 322 -18.03 -8.72 22.80
C LEU A 322 -18.48 -8.01 21.52
N LEU A 323 -17.61 -8.02 20.50
CA LEU A 323 -17.94 -7.44 19.20
C LEU A 323 -18.37 -8.50 18.19
N ARG A 324 -19.46 -8.21 17.46
CA ARG A 324 -19.92 -9.02 16.32
C ARG A 324 -20.28 -8.13 15.12
N TYR A 325 -19.78 -8.50 13.94
CA TYR A 325 -20.09 -7.79 12.71
C TYR A 325 -21.48 -8.14 12.15
N SER A 326 -22.28 -7.15 11.77
CA SER A 326 -23.57 -7.38 11.12
C SER A 326 -23.42 -8.03 9.73
N ALA A 327 -22.35 -7.68 9.01
CA ALA A 327 -22.08 -8.16 7.65
C ALA A 327 -21.93 -9.69 7.55
N ASP A 328 -21.54 -10.35 8.65
CA ASP A 328 -21.39 -11.81 8.74
C ASP A 328 -22.72 -12.55 9.03
N MET A 329 -23.83 -11.83 9.22
CA MET A 329 -25.10 -12.42 9.64
C MET A 329 -26.15 -12.46 8.52
N GLY A 330 -26.89 -13.56 8.41
CA GLY A 330 -28.10 -13.63 7.56
C GLY A 330 -29.29 -12.89 8.18
N GLY A 331 -30.32 -12.54 7.40
CA GLY A 331 -31.39 -11.65 7.86
C GLY A 331 -32.25 -12.13 9.05
N GLY A 332 -32.31 -13.43 9.32
CA GLY A 332 -32.94 -13.98 10.54
C GLY A 332 -32.02 -13.87 11.75
N ALA A 333 -30.77 -14.35 11.62
CA ALA A 333 -29.76 -14.27 12.67
C ALA A 333 -29.45 -12.82 13.07
N LEU A 334 -29.45 -11.88 12.11
CA LEU A 334 -29.26 -10.46 12.36
C LEU A 334 -30.38 -9.88 13.23
N ARG A 335 -31.64 -10.24 12.95
CA ARG A 335 -32.78 -9.79 13.78
C ARG A 335 -32.64 -10.28 15.22
N ASP A 336 -32.33 -11.57 15.39
CA ASP A 336 -32.18 -12.15 16.72
C ASP A 336 -31.01 -11.52 17.47
N ALA A 337 -29.92 -11.17 16.76
CA ALA A 337 -28.78 -10.47 17.34
C ALA A 337 -29.13 -9.04 17.76
N ILE A 338 -29.87 -8.29 16.93
CA ILE A 338 -30.32 -6.91 17.26
C ILE A 338 -31.15 -6.92 18.54
N GLY A 339 -32.11 -7.84 18.67
CA GLY A 339 -32.97 -7.94 19.85
C GLY A 339 -32.27 -8.41 21.13
N GLY A 340 -31.00 -8.83 21.05
CA GLY A 340 -30.18 -9.21 22.20
C GLY A 340 -28.89 -8.41 22.35
N ALA A 341 -28.73 -7.33 21.58
CA ALA A 341 -27.57 -6.46 21.63
C ALA A 341 -27.70 -5.43 22.74
N ASP A 342 -26.60 -5.17 23.43
CA ASP A 342 -26.49 -4.11 24.44
C ASP A 342 -26.15 -2.76 23.79
N ALA A 343 -25.54 -2.76 22.60
CA ALA A 343 -25.31 -1.57 21.78
C ALA A 343 -25.22 -1.87 20.27
N LEU A 344 -25.58 -0.88 19.46
CA LEU A 344 -25.47 -0.90 18.00
C LEU A 344 -24.55 0.23 17.53
N VAL A 345 -23.48 -0.11 16.81
CA VAL A 345 -22.55 0.85 16.22
C VAL A 345 -22.56 0.69 14.70
N VAL A 346 -22.83 1.77 13.97
CA VAL A 346 -22.77 1.79 12.51
C VAL A 346 -21.66 2.74 12.09
N THR A 347 -20.73 2.26 11.28
CA THR A 347 -19.60 3.04 10.79
C THR A 347 -19.61 3.10 9.28
N ASP A 348 -18.90 4.06 8.69
CA ASP A 348 -18.65 4.15 7.26
C ASP A 348 -17.35 3.44 6.85
N SER A 349 -16.90 2.44 7.62
CA SER A 349 -15.56 1.87 7.46
C SER A 349 -15.47 0.61 6.60
N ASN A 350 -16.57 -0.16 6.43
CA ASN A 350 -16.58 -1.37 5.58
C ASN A 350 -16.61 -1.04 4.08
N ARG A 351 -15.64 -0.26 3.62
CA ARG A 351 -15.59 0.32 2.28
C ARG A 351 -15.33 -0.75 1.24
N ASP A 352 -16.18 -0.77 0.22
CA ASP A 352 -15.87 -1.45 -1.02
C ASP A 352 -14.77 -0.68 -1.74
N ARG A 353 -13.52 -1.12 -1.61
CA ARG A 353 -12.35 -0.42 -2.15
C ARG A 353 -11.24 -1.39 -2.51
N ALA A 354 -10.47 -1.03 -3.51
CA ALA A 354 -9.31 -1.81 -3.92
C ALA A 354 -8.20 -1.79 -2.85
N HIS A 355 -7.42 -2.87 -2.76
CA HIS A 355 -6.27 -2.97 -1.85
C HIS A 355 -5.08 -3.65 -2.53
N ARG A 356 -3.85 -3.18 -2.32
CA ARG A 356 -2.61 -3.78 -2.86
C ARG A 356 -1.65 -4.18 -1.75
N TRP A 357 -0.98 -5.33 -1.89
CA TRP A 357 0.02 -5.81 -0.92
C TRP A 357 1.44 -5.59 -1.42
N ALA A 358 1.79 -4.33 -1.64
CA ALA A 358 3.12 -3.92 -2.15
C ALA A 358 3.90 -3.03 -1.18
N SER A 359 3.21 -2.34 -0.26
CA SER A 359 3.75 -1.49 0.80
C SER A 359 2.66 -1.28 1.86
N SER A 360 3.03 -0.74 3.02
CA SER A 360 2.14 -0.21 4.05
C SER A 360 1.52 1.14 3.67
N GLN A 361 2.14 1.89 2.75
CA GLN A 361 1.66 3.18 2.30
C GLN A 361 1.06 3.08 0.89
N ASP A 362 0.11 3.97 0.58
CA ASP A 362 -0.52 4.08 -0.73
C ASP A 362 -1.17 2.78 -1.24
N ALA A 363 -1.58 1.91 -0.31
CA ALA A 363 -2.06 0.57 -0.57
C ALA A 363 -3.58 0.49 -0.78
N VAL A 364 -4.31 1.57 -0.50
CA VAL A 364 -5.78 1.62 -0.43
C VAL A 364 -6.38 2.54 -1.50
N GLY A 365 -7.34 2.01 -2.28
CA GLY A 365 -8.05 2.73 -3.34
C GLY A 365 -9.23 3.58 -2.87
N PHE A 366 -9.95 4.20 -3.82
CA PHE A 366 -11.13 5.00 -3.50
C PHE A 366 -12.33 4.10 -3.13
N THR A 367 -13.33 4.67 -2.46
CA THR A 367 -14.58 3.94 -2.16
C THR A 367 -15.43 3.82 -3.41
N GLU A 368 -15.71 2.60 -3.82
CA GLU A 368 -16.43 2.25 -5.04
C GLU A 368 -17.95 2.21 -4.83
N SER A 369 -18.70 2.09 -5.92
CA SER A 369 -20.15 2.14 -5.97
C SER A 369 -20.86 0.88 -5.47
N GLY A 370 -20.09 -0.15 -5.11
CA GLY A 370 -20.58 -1.41 -4.58
C GLY A 370 -20.84 -2.47 -5.64
N GLY A 371 -20.76 -3.73 -5.23
CA GLY A 371 -21.20 -4.89 -6.02
C GLY A 371 -20.05 -5.81 -6.43
N PRO A 372 -20.26 -6.71 -7.41
CA PRO A 372 -19.27 -7.73 -7.75
C PRO A 372 -18.12 -7.26 -8.65
N GLY A 373 -18.07 -5.98 -9.05
CA GLY A 373 -17.07 -5.43 -9.97
C GLY A 373 -16.38 -4.18 -9.41
N ASN A 374 -15.31 -3.73 -10.07
CA ASN A 374 -14.64 -2.49 -9.72
C ASN A 374 -15.17 -1.30 -10.56
N ASP A 375 -15.01 -0.09 -10.03
CA ASP A 375 -15.43 1.16 -10.68
C ASP A 375 -14.40 1.68 -11.72
N LEU A 376 -13.57 0.77 -12.24
CA LEU A 376 -12.57 1.06 -13.26
C LEU A 376 -12.95 0.42 -14.60
N LEU A 377 -12.66 1.12 -15.68
CA LEU A 377 -12.84 0.63 -17.06
C LEU A 377 -11.79 -0.41 -17.45
N ARG A 378 -10.77 -0.62 -16.63
CA ARG A 378 -9.70 -1.61 -16.79
C ARG A 378 -9.56 -2.36 -15.47
N VAL A 379 -9.56 -3.70 -15.58
CA VAL A 379 -9.30 -4.59 -14.45
C VAL A 379 -7.87 -4.39 -13.95
N GLU A 380 -7.71 -4.23 -12.65
CA GLU A 380 -6.41 -4.12 -11.99
C GLU A 380 -6.05 -5.43 -11.30
N SER A 381 -5.09 -6.16 -11.87
CA SER A 381 -4.63 -7.45 -11.33
C SER A 381 -3.95 -7.34 -9.95
N ALA A 382 -3.49 -6.14 -9.58
CA ALA A 382 -2.92 -5.89 -8.25
C ALA A 382 -3.98 -5.65 -7.17
N ASP A 383 -5.25 -5.45 -7.53
CA ASP A 383 -6.35 -5.37 -6.55
C ASP A 383 -6.58 -6.75 -5.90
N ALA A 384 -6.20 -6.84 -4.64
CA ALA A 384 -6.20 -8.05 -3.82
C ALA A 384 -6.82 -7.76 -2.44
N ARG A 385 -8.11 -7.38 -2.43
CA ARG A 385 -8.89 -7.11 -1.21
C ARG A 385 -8.85 -8.28 -0.23
N LEU A 386 -8.82 -7.99 1.08
CA LEU A 386 -9.02 -9.02 2.10
C LEU A 386 -10.46 -9.54 2.03
N PRO A 387 -10.68 -10.86 1.98
CA PRO A 387 -12.03 -11.44 2.03
C PRO A 387 -12.52 -11.48 3.49
N VAL A 388 -12.70 -10.30 4.10
CA VAL A 388 -13.19 -10.13 5.49
C VAL A 388 -14.58 -10.71 5.64
N PHE A 389 -15.46 -10.51 4.66
CA PHE A 389 -16.83 -11.03 4.67
C PHE A 389 -17.10 -11.91 3.45
N THR A 390 -17.98 -12.89 3.61
CA THR A 390 -18.27 -13.90 2.58
C THR A 390 -19.25 -13.42 1.50
N ASN A 391 -19.94 -12.29 1.72
CA ASN A 391 -20.96 -11.75 0.83
C ASN A 391 -20.67 -10.29 0.47
N ALA A 392 -20.52 -9.99 -0.83
CA ALA A 392 -20.31 -8.65 -1.38
C ALA A 392 -21.64 -7.89 -1.58
N ASP A 393 -22.55 -7.98 -0.61
CA ASP A 393 -23.84 -7.29 -0.65
C ASP A 393 -23.61 -5.79 -0.38
N PRO A 394 -23.91 -4.89 -1.33
CA PRO A 394 -23.69 -3.46 -1.14
C PRO A 394 -24.42 -2.90 0.09
N ASP A 395 -25.55 -3.49 0.51
CA ASP A 395 -26.27 -3.03 1.70
C ASP A 395 -25.50 -3.28 3.01
N ARG A 396 -24.46 -4.11 2.97
CA ARG A 396 -23.58 -4.45 4.11
C ARG A 396 -22.21 -3.77 4.02
N SER A 397 -21.96 -3.02 2.96
CA SER A 397 -20.71 -2.31 2.70
C SER A 397 -20.93 -0.81 2.63
N THR A 398 -19.88 -0.07 2.96
CA THR A 398 -19.80 1.35 2.65
C THR A 398 -19.49 1.53 1.17
N ILE A 399 -20.28 2.34 0.48
CA ILE A 399 -20.11 2.61 -0.96
C ILE A 399 -20.12 4.12 -1.24
N ALA A 400 -19.59 4.53 -2.39
CA ALA A 400 -19.75 5.88 -2.92
C ALA A 400 -20.93 5.95 -3.90
N THR A 401 -21.71 7.01 -3.85
CA THR A 401 -22.80 7.26 -4.79
C THR A 401 -22.66 8.65 -5.39
N GLN A 402 -22.52 8.71 -6.71
CA GLN A 402 -22.50 9.96 -7.47
C GLN A 402 -23.93 10.50 -7.64
N ARG A 403 -24.24 11.62 -6.97
CA ARG A 403 -25.54 12.32 -6.99
C ARG A 403 -25.45 13.56 -7.87
N GLY A 404 -25.89 13.44 -9.11
CA GLY A 404 -25.96 14.54 -10.06
C GLY A 404 -26.34 14.05 -11.45
N PRO A 405 -26.42 14.97 -12.43
CA PRO A 405 -26.87 14.66 -13.78
C PRO A 405 -25.80 13.93 -14.62
N VAL A 406 -24.57 13.81 -14.11
CA VAL A 406 -23.44 13.18 -14.79
C VAL A 406 -22.76 12.18 -13.83
N THR A 407 -22.37 11.01 -14.32
CA THR A 407 -21.50 10.09 -13.56
C THR A 407 -20.25 9.79 -14.35
N ALA A 408 -19.11 9.66 -13.66
CA ALA A 408 -17.80 9.41 -14.28
C ALA A 408 -17.18 8.09 -13.80
N VAL A 409 -16.58 7.35 -14.73
CA VAL A 409 -15.67 6.22 -14.48
C VAL A 409 -14.45 6.33 -15.40
N ALA A 410 -13.28 5.84 -14.98
CA ALA A 410 -12.03 5.98 -15.73
C ALA A 410 -11.27 4.65 -15.83
N THR A 411 -10.26 4.56 -16.70
CA THR A 411 -9.38 3.39 -16.78
C THR A 411 -8.42 3.25 -15.61
N ALA A 412 -8.00 4.38 -15.04
CA ALA A 412 -7.10 4.46 -13.91
C ALA A 412 -7.18 5.86 -13.29
N TYR A 413 -6.46 6.03 -12.18
CA TYR A 413 -6.27 7.29 -11.49
C TYR A 413 -4.87 7.30 -10.85
N GLY A 414 -4.33 8.50 -10.64
CA GLY A 414 -3.03 8.73 -10.01
C GLY A 414 -1.86 7.99 -10.66
N GLU A 415 -1.12 7.28 -9.81
CA GLU A 415 0.07 6.52 -10.16
C GLU A 415 -0.27 5.03 -10.40
N PRO A 416 0.20 4.40 -11.48
CA PRO A 416 -0.06 2.98 -11.74
C PRO A 416 0.37 2.00 -10.64
N PHE A 417 1.37 2.32 -9.81
CA PHE A 417 1.86 1.43 -8.74
C PHE A 417 1.43 1.82 -7.33
N ALA A 418 0.79 2.97 -7.13
CA ALA A 418 0.36 3.49 -5.83
C ALA A 418 -1.08 4.04 -5.93
N TYR A 419 -1.95 3.72 -4.98
CA TYR A 419 -3.30 4.28 -5.02
C TYR A 419 -3.30 5.74 -4.57
N ARG A 420 -4.00 6.57 -5.36
CA ARG A 420 -4.22 8.01 -5.12
C ARG A 420 -5.72 8.33 -5.21
N PRO A 421 -6.56 7.81 -4.29
CA PRO A 421 -8.02 7.97 -4.36
C PRO A 421 -8.53 9.41 -4.48
N GLU A 422 -7.73 10.40 -4.06
CA GLU A 422 -7.97 11.82 -4.25
C GLU A 422 -7.91 12.29 -5.73
N HIS A 423 -7.50 11.42 -6.66
CA HIS A 423 -7.38 11.67 -8.12
C HIS A 423 -8.44 10.93 -8.96
N ARG A 424 -9.49 10.39 -8.32
CA ARG A 424 -10.52 9.54 -8.96
C ARG A 424 -11.42 10.30 -9.94
N ALA A 425 -12.12 9.56 -10.80
CA ALA A 425 -12.91 10.12 -11.91
C ALA A 425 -13.98 11.15 -11.49
N ALA A 426 -14.60 10.98 -10.31
CA ALA A 426 -15.63 11.89 -9.80
C ALA A 426 -15.11 13.33 -9.60
N MET A 427 -13.79 13.49 -9.36
CA MET A 427 -13.12 14.78 -9.17
C MET A 427 -13.00 15.62 -10.45
N ALA A 428 -13.51 15.13 -11.59
CA ALA A 428 -13.57 15.89 -12.83
C ALA A 428 -14.98 16.43 -13.14
N ILE A 429 -15.96 16.17 -12.27
CA ILE A 429 -17.37 16.57 -12.48
C ILE A 429 -18.02 17.09 -11.18
N ASP A 430 -17.24 17.39 -10.15
CA ASP A 430 -17.74 17.83 -8.84
C ASP A 430 -17.94 19.35 -8.74
N GLY A 431 -17.50 20.10 -9.76
CA GLY A 431 -17.64 21.55 -9.86
C GLY A 431 -16.56 22.31 -9.09
N ASP A 432 -15.52 21.64 -8.61
CA ASP A 432 -14.39 22.22 -7.88
C ASP A 432 -13.10 22.15 -8.71
N THR A 433 -12.69 23.30 -9.27
CA THR A 433 -11.44 23.39 -10.05
C THR A 433 -10.14 23.15 -9.26
N THR A 434 -10.24 22.89 -7.94
CA THR A 434 -9.11 22.54 -7.07
C THR A 434 -8.97 21.04 -6.85
N THR A 435 -9.95 20.23 -7.25
CA THR A 435 -9.86 18.77 -7.39
C THR A 435 -9.65 18.43 -8.87
N ALA A 436 -9.24 17.19 -9.16
CA ALA A 436 -9.07 16.73 -10.53
C ALA A 436 -9.06 15.21 -10.64
N TRP A 437 -9.61 14.68 -11.73
CA TRP A 437 -9.19 13.37 -12.21
C TRP A 437 -7.80 13.50 -12.83
N LEU A 438 -6.87 12.67 -12.38
CA LEU A 438 -5.49 12.67 -12.81
C LEU A 438 -5.03 11.24 -13.03
N VAL A 439 -4.16 11.00 -14.02
CA VAL A 439 -3.71 9.67 -14.39
C VAL A 439 -2.28 9.68 -14.93
N ALA A 440 -1.68 8.48 -14.92
CA ALA A 440 -0.39 8.17 -15.53
C ALA A 440 0.75 9.01 -14.97
N ASP A 441 0.73 9.27 -13.65
CA ASP A 441 1.87 9.91 -12.98
C ASP A 441 3.13 9.06 -13.15
N ARG A 442 4.17 9.61 -13.79
CA ARG A 442 5.43 8.95 -14.20
C ARG A 442 5.30 7.86 -15.26
N PHE A 443 4.15 7.76 -15.95
CA PHE A 443 3.90 6.81 -17.04
C PHE A 443 3.33 7.49 -18.29
N ASP A 444 3.31 6.78 -19.42
CA ASP A 444 2.63 7.25 -20.63
C ASP A 444 1.11 7.32 -20.38
N ALA A 445 0.51 8.48 -20.67
CA ALA A 445 -0.92 8.71 -20.50
C ALA A 445 -1.74 8.30 -21.74
N SER A 446 -1.08 7.99 -22.86
CA SER A 446 -1.73 7.67 -24.12
C SER A 446 -2.68 6.47 -23.99
N GLY A 447 -3.95 6.66 -24.35
CA GLY A 447 -4.97 5.62 -24.28
C GLY A 447 -5.70 5.51 -22.93
N GLU A 448 -5.28 6.25 -21.90
CA GLU A 448 -6.09 6.42 -20.69
C GLU A 448 -7.37 7.18 -21.04
N ARG A 449 -8.49 6.82 -20.41
CA ARG A 449 -9.82 7.32 -20.76
C ARG A 449 -10.69 7.57 -19.53
N ILE A 450 -11.53 8.59 -19.64
CA ILE A 450 -12.64 8.86 -18.73
C ILE A 450 -13.96 8.79 -19.52
N VAL A 451 -14.97 8.18 -18.91
CA VAL A 451 -16.29 7.96 -19.50
C VAL A 451 -17.33 8.61 -18.62
N LEU A 452 -18.08 9.53 -19.20
CA LEU A 452 -19.21 10.20 -18.58
C LEU A 452 -20.52 9.58 -19.09
N THR A 453 -21.48 9.40 -18.20
CA THR A 453 -22.87 9.08 -18.54
C THR A 453 -23.76 10.21 -18.06
N THR A 454 -24.57 10.78 -18.94
CA THR A 454 -25.48 11.90 -18.63
C THR A 454 -26.92 11.44 -18.47
N ASP A 455 -27.72 12.17 -17.72
CA ASP A 455 -29.17 11.96 -17.56
C ASP A 455 -30.02 12.70 -18.62
N ALA A 456 -29.40 13.59 -19.39
CA ALA A 456 -30.02 14.41 -20.42
C ALA A 456 -29.08 14.66 -21.61
N GLY A 457 -29.64 15.21 -22.68
CA GLY A 457 -28.89 15.59 -23.86
C GLY A 457 -27.98 16.82 -23.65
N ILE A 458 -26.88 16.88 -24.39
CA ILE A 458 -25.82 17.89 -24.28
C ILE A 458 -25.52 18.52 -25.65
N ASP A 459 -25.06 19.77 -25.67
CA ASP A 459 -24.70 20.50 -26.91
C ASP A 459 -23.27 21.06 -26.90
N HIS A 460 -22.56 20.92 -25.79
CA HIS A 460 -21.15 21.27 -25.65
C HIS A 460 -20.47 20.49 -24.53
N ILE A 461 -19.15 20.57 -24.51
CA ILE A 461 -18.29 20.14 -23.39
C ILE A 461 -17.26 21.24 -23.14
N ARG A 462 -17.05 21.62 -21.89
CA ARG A 462 -15.99 22.53 -21.45
C ARG A 462 -14.94 21.74 -20.67
N PHE A 463 -13.70 21.85 -21.10
CA PHE A 463 -12.56 21.20 -20.47
C PHE A 463 -11.72 22.18 -19.67
N VAL A 464 -11.45 21.86 -18.41
CA VAL A 464 -10.53 22.57 -17.53
C VAL A 464 -9.45 21.60 -17.07
N GLN A 465 -8.20 21.90 -17.40
CA GLN A 465 -7.03 21.21 -16.88
C GLN A 465 -6.62 21.81 -15.53
N PRO A 466 -5.94 21.04 -14.65
CA PRO A 466 -5.44 21.54 -13.36
C PRO A 466 -4.52 22.75 -13.51
N ARG A 467 -4.46 23.60 -12.47
CA ARG A 467 -3.68 24.86 -12.50
C ARG A 467 -2.18 24.65 -12.74
N PHE A 468 -1.60 23.57 -12.24
CA PHE A 468 -0.19 23.25 -12.43
C PHE A 468 0.16 22.86 -13.87
N ALA A 469 -0.85 22.56 -14.72
CA ALA A 469 -0.65 22.16 -16.12
C ALA A 469 0.14 23.18 -16.94
N GLN A 470 0.10 24.47 -16.56
CA GLN A 470 0.87 25.53 -17.21
C GLN A 470 2.39 25.39 -17.04
N ARG A 471 2.84 24.70 -15.97
CA ARG A 471 4.25 24.57 -15.60
C ARG A 471 4.76 23.13 -15.71
N GLN A 472 3.88 22.17 -15.95
CA GLN A 472 4.18 20.72 -15.94
C GLN A 472 3.61 20.03 -17.19
N ARG A 473 3.75 18.70 -17.25
CA ARG A 473 3.15 17.89 -18.32
C ARG A 473 1.64 18.15 -18.37
N HIS A 474 1.10 18.39 -19.56
CA HIS A 474 -0.33 18.67 -19.76
C HIS A 474 -0.86 18.01 -21.03
N LEU A 475 -2.19 17.95 -21.15
CA LEU A 475 -2.87 17.39 -22.32
C LEU A 475 -2.87 18.41 -23.46
N THR A 476 -2.49 17.97 -24.66
CA THR A 476 -2.55 18.79 -25.89
C THR A 476 -3.55 18.25 -26.91
N ALA A 477 -3.87 16.95 -26.87
CA ALA A 477 -4.90 16.38 -27.71
C ALA A 477 -5.66 15.24 -27.04
N ILE A 478 -6.97 15.20 -27.28
CA ILE A 478 -7.90 14.16 -26.83
C ILE A 478 -8.80 13.71 -27.97
N ASP A 479 -9.29 12.48 -27.91
CA ASP A 479 -10.37 11.98 -28.77
C ASP A 479 -11.66 11.91 -27.95
N VAL A 480 -12.71 12.59 -28.40
CA VAL A 480 -14.03 12.61 -27.77
C VAL A 480 -15.01 11.80 -28.62
N ARG A 481 -15.60 10.75 -28.04
CA ARG A 481 -16.61 9.91 -28.67
C ARG A 481 -17.93 10.01 -27.93
N ILE A 482 -18.99 10.32 -28.66
CA ILE A 482 -20.34 10.49 -28.12
C ILE A 482 -21.21 9.36 -28.67
N ASP A 483 -21.70 8.50 -27.77
CA ASP A 483 -22.45 7.29 -28.11
C ASP A 483 -21.70 6.44 -29.16
N ASP A 484 -22.39 6.09 -30.26
CA ASP A 484 -21.85 5.32 -31.39
C ASP A 484 -21.31 6.21 -32.52
N ARG A 485 -21.19 7.53 -32.29
CA ARG A 485 -20.63 8.45 -33.30
C ARG A 485 -19.11 8.23 -33.46
N PRO A 486 -18.53 8.57 -34.63
CA PRO A 486 -17.08 8.57 -34.79
C PRO A 486 -16.40 9.49 -33.75
N ALA A 487 -15.24 9.06 -33.23
CA ALA A 487 -14.46 9.90 -32.32
C ALA A 487 -13.98 11.17 -33.03
N GLN A 488 -14.12 12.31 -32.36
CA GLN A 488 -13.65 13.60 -32.80
C GLN A 488 -12.35 13.96 -32.07
N ARG A 489 -11.29 14.23 -32.83
CA ARG A 489 -10.04 14.78 -32.30
C ARG A 489 -10.26 16.24 -31.88
N ILE A 490 -9.91 16.55 -30.64
CA ILE A 490 -9.92 17.90 -30.06
C ILE A 490 -8.49 18.26 -29.65
N GLU A 491 -8.00 19.39 -30.14
CA GLU A 491 -6.76 20.01 -29.68
C GLU A 491 -7.06 20.89 -28.47
N LEU A 492 -6.30 20.74 -27.38
CA LEU A 492 -6.43 21.53 -26.16
C LEU A 492 -5.38 22.63 -26.15
N GLY A 493 -5.84 23.87 -26.16
CA GLY A 493 -5.00 25.07 -26.12
C GLY A 493 -4.94 25.72 -24.72
N PRO A 494 -4.29 26.89 -24.63
CA PRO A 494 -4.10 27.61 -23.35
C PRO A 494 -5.40 27.90 -22.58
N ASP A 495 -6.52 28.11 -23.28
CA ASP A 495 -7.83 28.36 -22.66
C ASP A 495 -8.26 27.19 -21.74
N SER A 496 -7.86 25.96 -22.07
CA SER A 496 -8.14 24.78 -21.24
C SER A 496 -7.40 24.79 -19.91
N MET A 497 -6.33 25.57 -19.77
CA MET A 497 -5.55 25.72 -18.53
C MET A 497 -5.96 26.97 -17.72
N THR A 498 -7.11 27.57 -18.06
CA THR A 498 -7.70 28.70 -17.32
C THR A 498 -8.93 28.23 -16.56
N ARG A 499 -9.35 28.96 -15.51
CA ARG A 499 -10.60 28.67 -14.79
C ARG A 499 -11.84 28.70 -15.70
N SER A 500 -11.82 29.46 -16.79
CA SER A 500 -12.94 29.50 -17.75
C SER A 500 -13.04 28.25 -18.64
N GLY A 501 -11.95 27.50 -18.77
CA GLY A 501 -11.85 26.31 -19.61
C GLY A 501 -11.98 26.55 -21.11
N GLN A 502 -11.70 25.50 -21.87
CA GLN A 502 -11.91 25.47 -23.32
C GLN A 502 -13.27 24.85 -23.64
N ARG A 503 -14.18 25.64 -24.22
CA ARG A 503 -15.50 25.16 -24.66
C ARG A 503 -15.45 24.59 -26.07
N VAL A 504 -15.92 23.36 -26.23
CA VAL A 504 -16.03 22.63 -27.50
C VAL A 504 -17.51 22.41 -27.81
N ALA A 505 -17.97 22.92 -28.96
CA ALA A 505 -19.31 22.63 -29.46
C ALA A 505 -19.37 21.21 -30.02
N ILE A 506 -20.47 20.51 -29.78
CA ILE A 506 -20.74 19.18 -30.31
C ILE A 506 -22.06 19.20 -31.08
N ASP A 507 -22.28 18.21 -31.95
CA ASP A 507 -23.61 17.98 -32.50
C ASP A 507 -24.57 17.63 -31.34
N PRO A 508 -25.66 18.38 -31.11
CA PRO A 508 -26.48 18.19 -29.92
C PRO A 508 -27.05 16.78 -29.78
N THR A 509 -27.15 16.29 -28.55
CA THR A 509 -27.95 15.12 -28.18
C THR A 509 -29.25 15.58 -27.51
N THR A 510 -30.27 14.72 -27.50
CA THR A 510 -31.59 15.04 -26.90
C THR A 510 -31.99 14.06 -25.81
N GLU A 511 -31.23 12.99 -25.64
CA GLU A 511 -31.46 11.88 -24.72
C GLU A 511 -30.20 11.70 -23.84
N PRO A 512 -30.29 10.95 -22.72
CA PRO A 512 -29.13 10.45 -21.99
C PRO A 512 -28.05 9.91 -22.93
N THR A 513 -26.80 10.32 -22.73
CA THR A 513 -25.70 10.05 -23.66
C THR A 513 -24.47 9.58 -22.90
N ARG A 514 -23.67 8.72 -23.56
CA ARG A 514 -22.35 8.31 -23.09
C ARG A 514 -21.25 9.10 -23.82
N VAL A 515 -20.40 9.77 -23.06
CA VAL A 515 -19.24 10.51 -23.58
C VAL A 515 -17.97 9.79 -23.15
N GLU A 516 -17.12 9.41 -24.10
CA GLU A 516 -15.80 8.83 -23.83
C GLU A 516 -14.73 9.80 -24.29
N ILE A 517 -13.82 10.13 -23.38
CA ILE A 517 -12.71 11.04 -23.62
C ILE A 517 -11.42 10.24 -23.43
N SER A 518 -10.65 10.10 -24.50
CA SER A 518 -9.39 9.34 -24.51
C SER A 518 -8.21 10.29 -24.69
N VAL A 519 -7.18 10.13 -23.86
CA VAL A 519 -5.92 10.88 -23.96
C VAL A 519 -5.15 10.42 -25.19
N VAL A 520 -4.70 11.38 -26.01
CA VAL A 520 -3.92 11.07 -27.22
C VAL A 520 -2.52 11.65 -27.18
N ALA A 521 -2.36 12.89 -26.74
CA ALA A 521 -1.05 13.53 -26.70
C ALA A 521 -0.91 14.42 -25.47
N THR A 522 0.32 14.43 -24.96
CA THR A 522 0.77 15.29 -23.87
C THR A 522 2.00 16.08 -24.30
N GLU A 523 2.20 17.25 -23.71
CA GLU A 523 3.42 18.04 -23.87
C GLU A 523 4.00 18.38 -22.50
N SER A 524 5.34 18.42 -22.41
CA SER A 524 6.06 18.86 -21.22
C SER A 524 6.78 20.16 -21.55
N PRO A 525 6.48 21.28 -20.88
CA PRO A 525 7.06 22.59 -21.19
C PRO A 525 8.53 22.74 -20.77
N VAL A 526 9.10 21.75 -20.06
CA VAL A 526 10.48 21.77 -19.55
C VAL A 526 11.19 20.45 -19.89
N ASP A 527 12.44 20.52 -20.35
CA ASP A 527 13.37 19.38 -20.39
C ASP A 527 13.75 19.02 -18.94
N VAL A 528 12.87 18.31 -18.23
CA VAL A 528 13.17 17.83 -16.88
C VAL A 528 14.21 16.71 -16.97
N PRO A 529 15.36 16.78 -16.26
CA PRO A 529 16.33 15.70 -16.24
C PRO A 529 15.75 14.50 -15.47
N GLY A 530 15.12 13.56 -16.16
CA GLY A 530 14.64 12.32 -15.55
C GLY A 530 13.37 11.75 -16.20
N PRO A 531 12.95 10.53 -15.83
CA PRO A 531 11.71 9.90 -16.31
C PRO A 531 10.40 10.51 -15.73
N ALA A 532 10.47 11.60 -14.97
CA ALA A 532 9.35 12.16 -14.23
C ALA A 532 8.35 12.91 -15.14
N LEU A 533 7.40 12.16 -15.71
CA LEU A 533 6.25 12.73 -16.39
C LEU A 533 5.14 13.02 -15.38
N ALA A 534 4.86 14.29 -15.06
CA ALA A 534 3.77 14.65 -14.12
C ALA A 534 2.41 14.08 -14.55
N ALA A 535 1.52 13.77 -13.59
CA ALA A 535 0.16 13.32 -13.89
C ALA A 535 -0.60 14.30 -14.80
N VAL A 536 -1.52 13.79 -15.64
CA VAL A 536 -2.37 14.61 -16.52
C VAL A 536 -3.83 14.24 -16.36
N GLY A 537 -4.73 15.16 -16.70
CA GLY A 537 -6.17 14.91 -16.63
C GLY A 537 -6.98 16.21 -16.64
N PHE A 538 -8.14 16.19 -15.97
CA PHE A 538 -9.09 17.30 -15.95
C PHE A 538 -9.47 17.65 -14.52
N ALA A 539 -9.38 18.94 -14.20
CA ALA A 539 -10.01 19.51 -13.02
C ALA A 539 -11.54 19.54 -13.21
N GLU A 540 -12.03 19.93 -14.39
CA GLU A 540 -13.46 19.91 -14.69
C GLU A 540 -13.76 19.50 -16.14
N ILE A 541 -14.82 18.71 -16.30
CA ILE A 541 -15.46 18.36 -17.57
C ILE A 541 -16.93 18.74 -17.47
N ASP A 542 -17.24 19.98 -17.82
CA ASP A 542 -18.58 20.54 -17.71
C ASP A 542 -19.35 20.33 -19.02
N VAL A 543 -20.44 19.56 -18.96
CA VAL A 543 -21.34 19.27 -20.10
C VAL A 543 -22.61 20.15 -20.11
N GLY A 544 -22.69 21.15 -19.23
CA GLY A 544 -23.78 22.10 -19.12
C GLY A 544 -25.00 21.63 -18.32
N LEU A 545 -24.91 20.49 -17.64
CA LEU A 545 -26.02 19.92 -16.86
C LEU A 545 -25.94 20.23 -15.35
N GLY A 546 -24.76 20.63 -14.86
CA GLY A 546 -24.50 20.88 -13.43
C GLY A 546 -23.52 19.85 -12.84
N ALA A 547 -23.02 20.17 -11.65
CA ALA A 547 -22.04 19.34 -10.94
C ALA A 547 -22.68 18.11 -10.28
N THR A 548 -21.85 17.10 -10.04
CA THR A 548 -22.21 15.87 -9.37
C THR A 548 -21.50 15.76 -8.04
N THR A 549 -22.26 15.58 -6.97
CA THR A 549 -21.70 15.37 -5.63
C THR A 549 -21.61 13.90 -5.32
N GLU A 550 -20.42 13.43 -4.95
CA GLU A 550 -20.26 12.08 -4.41
C GLU A 550 -20.59 12.04 -2.91
N PHE A 551 -21.45 11.10 -2.51
CA PHE A 551 -21.79 10.81 -1.12
C PHE A 551 -21.31 9.42 -0.74
N VAL A 552 -20.71 9.29 0.44
CA VAL A 552 -20.40 7.99 1.03
C VAL A 552 -21.61 7.49 1.81
N ARG A 553 -22.07 6.27 1.54
CA ARG A 553 -23.18 5.62 2.24
C ARG A 553 -22.62 4.50 3.10
N PRO A 554 -22.81 4.50 4.43
CA PRO A 554 -22.40 3.37 5.29
C PRO A 554 -23.22 2.10 4.97
N PRO A 555 -22.91 0.95 5.60
CA PRO A 555 -23.82 -0.19 5.61
C PRO A 555 -25.18 0.21 6.18
N VAL A 556 -26.23 -0.35 5.61
CA VAL A 556 -27.63 0.04 5.86
C VAL A 556 -28.49 -1.11 6.40
N ASP A 557 -27.91 -2.29 6.56
CA ASP A 557 -28.57 -3.50 7.05
C ASP A 557 -29.08 -3.36 8.49
N LEU A 558 -28.28 -2.77 9.40
CA LEU A 558 -28.71 -2.39 10.74
C LEU A 558 -29.70 -1.21 10.72
N LEU A 559 -29.36 -0.15 9.99
CA LEU A 559 -30.15 1.09 10.00
C LEU A 559 -31.59 0.92 9.49
N ARG A 560 -31.81 0.02 8.54
CA ARG A 560 -33.16 -0.31 8.03
C ARG A 560 -33.97 -1.18 8.99
N ARG A 561 -33.34 -1.71 10.05
CA ARG A 561 -33.93 -2.66 11.01
C ARG A 561 -33.94 -2.11 12.44
N LEU A 562 -33.84 -0.80 12.63
CA LEU A 562 -33.88 -0.20 13.96
C LEU A 562 -35.18 -0.51 14.73
N ASP A 563 -36.27 -0.85 14.05
CA ASP A 563 -37.53 -1.33 14.66
C ASP A 563 -37.43 -2.74 15.28
N ASP A 564 -36.40 -3.52 14.94
CA ASP A 564 -36.13 -4.82 15.57
C ASP A 564 -35.40 -4.64 16.94
N ALA A 565 -34.90 -3.43 17.25
CA ALA A 565 -34.25 -3.10 18.53
C ALA A 565 -35.25 -2.52 19.53
N ASP A 566 -34.98 -2.68 20.83
CA ASP A 566 -35.75 -1.99 21.87
C ASP A 566 -35.51 -0.48 21.80
N ASP A 567 -36.51 0.33 22.18
CA ASP A 567 -36.42 1.80 22.11
C ASP A 567 -35.26 2.39 22.92
N ASP A 568 -34.86 1.69 24.00
CA ASP A 568 -33.78 2.10 24.90
C ASP A 568 -32.40 1.61 24.44
N THR A 569 -32.30 0.73 23.43
CA THR A 569 -31.02 0.17 22.95
C THR A 569 -30.12 1.30 22.43
N PRO A 570 -28.92 1.50 23.01
CA PRO A 570 -27.90 2.42 22.50
C PRO A 570 -27.60 2.25 21.02
N ILE A 571 -27.73 3.32 20.25
CA ILE A 571 -27.31 3.40 18.84
C ILE A 571 -26.33 4.56 18.67
N SER A 572 -25.23 4.29 17.96
CA SER A 572 -24.23 5.28 17.56
C SER A 572 -23.88 5.15 16.08
N LEU A 573 -23.86 6.28 15.36
CA LEU A 573 -23.40 6.39 13.97
C LEU A 573 -22.06 7.12 13.96
N VAL A 574 -20.99 6.46 13.49
CA VAL A 574 -19.63 7.03 13.44
C VAL A 574 -19.24 7.23 12.00
N PHE A 575 -19.01 8.48 11.61
CA PHE A 575 -18.58 8.82 10.26
C PHE A 575 -17.23 9.53 10.30
N THR A 576 -16.26 8.99 9.58
CA THR A 576 -14.88 9.50 9.53
C THR A 576 -14.47 9.73 8.09
N ARG A 577 -13.94 10.93 7.78
CA ARG A 577 -13.41 11.20 6.44
C ARG A 577 -12.06 10.49 6.24
N LEU A 578 -11.78 10.08 5.00
CA LEU A 578 -10.44 9.62 4.62
C LEU A 578 -9.49 10.81 4.47
N ARG A 579 -8.35 10.75 5.15
CA ARG A 579 -7.33 11.82 5.20
C ARG A 579 -5.92 11.23 5.28
N HIS A 580 -4.91 12.03 4.97
CA HIS A 580 -3.49 11.69 5.14
C HIS A 580 -2.80 12.71 6.03
N ASP A 581 -1.59 12.37 6.48
CA ASP A 581 -0.66 13.31 7.10
C ASP A 581 -0.64 14.65 6.32
N PRO A 582 -0.90 15.78 6.98
CA PRO A 582 -0.87 17.09 6.34
C PRO A 582 0.50 17.42 5.71
N THR A 583 1.59 16.87 6.24
CA THR A 583 2.96 17.13 5.78
C THR A 583 3.37 16.32 4.54
N ASP A 584 2.63 15.28 4.14
CA ASP A 584 2.93 14.57 2.89
C ASP A 584 2.57 15.43 1.68
N ARG A 585 3.56 16.10 1.10
CA ARG A 585 3.42 16.97 -0.09
C ARG A 585 2.92 16.26 -1.36
N PHE A 586 2.98 14.93 -1.41
CA PHE A 586 2.54 14.16 -2.59
C PHE A 586 1.09 13.71 -2.48
N ARG A 587 0.44 13.94 -1.32
CA ARG A 587 -0.93 13.52 -1.05
C ARG A 587 -1.82 14.73 -0.81
N ALA A 588 -3.09 14.55 -1.15
CA ALA A 588 -4.17 15.34 -0.59
C ALA A 588 -5.20 14.39 0.03
N ASP A 589 -6.11 14.93 0.83
CA ASP A 589 -7.11 14.10 1.48
C ASP A 589 -8.09 13.50 0.45
N PRO A 590 -8.29 12.16 0.46
CA PRO A 590 -9.25 11.50 -0.43
C PRO A 590 -10.68 12.00 -0.24
N GLU A 591 -11.00 12.44 0.97
CA GLU A 591 -12.21 13.17 1.32
C GLU A 591 -11.85 14.54 1.92
N ARG A 592 -11.80 15.57 1.07
CA ARG A 592 -11.67 16.97 1.49
C ARG A 592 -12.84 17.47 2.34
N VAL A 593 -13.98 16.79 2.27
CA VAL A 593 -15.20 17.12 3.02
C VAL A 593 -15.88 15.84 3.44
N LEU A 594 -16.34 15.78 4.69
CA LEU A 594 -17.21 14.69 5.15
C LEU A 594 -18.60 14.82 4.51
N ARG A 595 -18.96 13.86 3.66
CA ARG A 595 -20.27 13.78 2.99
C ARG A 595 -20.85 12.39 3.15
N ARG A 596 -21.96 12.28 3.89
CA ARG A 596 -22.63 11.01 4.17
C ARG A 596 -24.10 11.06 3.79
N GLU A 597 -24.59 9.95 3.26
CA GLU A 597 -26.01 9.72 3.00
C GLU A 597 -26.41 8.40 3.67
N PHE A 598 -27.41 8.42 4.56
CA PHE A 598 -27.80 7.23 5.32
C PHE A 598 -29.32 7.18 5.57
N PRO A 599 -29.96 6.00 5.43
CA PRO A 599 -31.37 5.83 5.76
C PRO A 599 -31.58 5.47 7.23
N LEU A 600 -32.68 5.89 7.83
CA LEU A 600 -33.20 5.38 9.10
C LEU A 600 -34.51 4.62 8.87
N GLY A 601 -34.60 3.40 9.41
CA GLY A 601 -35.81 2.57 9.34
C GLY A 601 -36.96 3.13 10.17
N SER A 602 -36.65 3.82 11.27
CA SER A 602 -37.60 4.53 12.13
C SER A 602 -37.00 5.78 12.74
N ALA A 603 -37.87 6.67 13.20
CA ALA A 603 -37.48 7.95 13.77
C ALA A 603 -36.67 7.76 15.07
N ARG A 604 -35.63 8.57 15.27
CA ARG A 604 -34.72 8.53 16.41
C ARG A 604 -34.22 9.93 16.74
N SER A 605 -33.87 10.12 18.02
CA SER A 605 -33.30 11.35 18.55
C SER A 605 -31.82 11.13 18.85
N PHE A 606 -30.95 12.02 18.35
CA PHE A 606 -29.51 11.90 18.47
C PHE A 606 -28.86 13.16 19.05
N ASP A 607 -27.90 12.97 19.94
CA ASP A 607 -26.88 13.96 20.21
C ASP A 607 -25.76 13.86 19.17
N ILE A 608 -25.07 14.96 18.91
CA ILE A 608 -23.92 15.00 18.00
C ILE A 608 -22.64 15.32 18.77
N ASP A 609 -21.59 14.59 18.47
CA ASP A 609 -20.20 14.90 18.81
C ASP A 609 -19.38 15.05 17.53
N VAL A 610 -18.44 16.00 17.51
CA VAL A 610 -17.72 16.40 16.30
C VAL A 610 -16.24 16.59 16.61
N THR A 611 -15.38 15.92 15.85
CA THR A 611 -13.95 16.19 15.86
C THR A 611 -13.63 17.17 14.74
N ALA A 612 -13.23 18.38 15.12
CA ALA A 612 -12.79 19.43 14.20
C ALA A 612 -11.33 19.79 14.46
N ARG A 613 -10.56 20.04 13.40
CA ARG A 613 -9.16 20.48 13.48
C ARG A 613 -8.96 21.75 12.68
N LEU A 614 -7.93 22.51 13.03
CA LEU A 614 -7.43 23.55 12.14
C LEU A 614 -6.98 22.87 10.85
N ASP A 615 -7.41 23.37 9.69
CA ASP A 615 -6.93 22.84 8.42
C ASP A 615 -5.48 23.27 8.22
N GLN A 616 -4.56 22.33 8.44
CA GLN A 616 -3.11 22.53 8.35
C GLN A 616 -2.64 22.99 6.96
N ARG A 617 -3.46 22.82 5.93
CA ARG A 617 -3.21 23.28 4.55
C ARG A 617 -4.06 24.49 4.16
N ALA A 618 -4.78 25.12 5.10
CA ALA A 618 -5.52 26.35 4.83
C ALA A 618 -4.57 27.49 4.45
N SER A 619 -5.04 28.42 3.61
CA SER A 619 -4.31 29.64 3.28
C SER A 619 -4.06 30.48 4.54
N ASP A 620 -2.98 31.25 4.56
CA ASP A 620 -2.66 32.16 5.67
C ASP A 620 -3.82 33.10 6.02
N ALA A 621 -4.56 33.59 5.03
CA ALA A 621 -5.73 34.43 5.27
C ALA A 621 -6.83 33.72 6.10
N ALA A 622 -7.05 32.43 5.83
CA ALA A 622 -8.01 31.62 6.58
C ALA A 622 -7.50 31.27 7.97
N LEU A 623 -6.19 31.02 8.13
CA LEU A 623 -5.57 30.84 9.44
C LEU A 623 -5.69 32.12 10.28
N ASN A 624 -5.38 33.28 9.70
CA ASN A 624 -5.47 34.57 10.36
C ASN A 624 -6.91 34.88 10.84
N ASP A 625 -7.92 34.54 10.03
CA ASP A 625 -9.34 34.67 10.41
C ASP A 625 -9.72 33.77 11.60
N VAL A 626 -9.27 32.50 11.60
CA VAL A 626 -9.52 31.57 12.71
C VAL A 626 -8.81 32.01 13.99
N LEU A 627 -7.57 32.47 13.88
CA LEU A 627 -6.76 32.94 15.01
C LEU A 627 -7.20 34.34 15.50
N GLY A 628 -7.97 35.08 14.70
CA GLY A 628 -8.41 36.44 15.02
C GLY A 628 -7.27 37.46 15.04
N ILE A 629 -6.30 37.31 14.13
CA ILE A 629 -5.11 38.15 14.02
C ILE A 629 -5.07 38.91 12.69
N ASP A 630 -4.57 40.14 12.74
CA ASP A 630 -4.22 40.92 11.54
C ASP A 630 -2.73 40.70 11.25
N ALA A 631 -2.43 39.71 10.41
CA ALA A 631 -1.07 39.27 10.10
C ALA A 631 -0.80 39.24 8.58
N PRO A 632 0.47 39.26 8.15
CA PRO A 632 0.79 39.05 6.73
C PRO A 632 0.32 37.69 6.23
N THR A 633 0.27 37.54 4.91
CA THR A 633 -0.12 36.31 4.24
C THR A 633 0.88 35.94 3.15
N SER A 634 1.23 34.67 3.04
CA SER A 634 1.95 34.16 1.86
C SER A 634 1.03 33.56 0.80
N ASP A 635 1.53 33.40 -0.42
CA ASP A 635 0.83 32.70 -1.49
C ASP A 635 0.91 31.17 -1.34
N ASP A 636 2.02 30.68 -0.77
CA ASP A 636 2.21 29.27 -0.39
C ASP A 636 3.20 29.13 0.78
N ARG A 637 3.30 27.95 1.36
CA ARG A 637 4.25 27.60 2.43
C ARG A 637 4.55 26.10 2.43
N VAL A 638 5.50 25.67 3.26
CA VAL A 638 5.79 24.25 3.49
C VAL A 638 4.50 23.47 3.80
N ALA A 639 4.34 22.32 3.15
CA ALA A 639 3.07 21.62 3.13
C ALA A 639 2.65 21.18 4.53
N GLY A 640 1.42 21.53 4.93
CA GLY A 640 0.78 20.97 6.12
C GLY A 640 1.29 21.47 7.46
N VAL A 641 2.01 22.59 7.50
CA VAL A 641 2.53 23.16 8.75
C VAL A 641 1.90 24.54 8.93
N ALA A 642 0.83 24.63 9.72
CA ALA A 642 0.15 25.92 9.96
C ALA A 642 1.02 26.90 10.76
N SER A 643 1.90 26.39 11.63
CA SER A 643 2.86 27.21 12.40
C SER A 643 3.91 27.90 11.52
N ALA A 644 4.11 27.47 10.27
CA ALA A 644 5.04 28.06 9.31
C ALA A 644 4.38 29.10 8.37
N ALA A 645 3.19 29.59 8.73
CA ALA A 645 2.51 30.66 7.97
C ALA A 645 3.23 32.00 8.10
N ALA A 646 2.87 32.97 7.26
CA ALA A 646 3.55 34.27 7.19
C ALA A 646 3.59 35.05 8.52
N PHE A 647 2.67 34.80 9.46
CA PHE A 647 2.74 35.41 10.79
C PHE A 647 4.03 35.05 11.54
N ALA A 648 4.61 33.87 11.27
CA ALA A 648 5.84 33.39 11.90
C ALA A 648 7.10 34.14 11.44
N ALA A 649 6.98 35.01 10.43
CA ALA A 649 8.06 35.92 10.04
C ALA A 649 8.01 37.26 10.81
N VAL A 650 6.97 37.50 11.63
CA VAL A 650 6.74 38.79 12.30
C VAL A 650 6.23 38.66 13.74
N ASP A 651 6.31 37.46 14.33
CA ASP A 651 5.82 37.19 15.69
C ASP A 651 6.82 37.56 16.80
N GLY A 652 8.08 37.86 16.42
CA GLY A 652 9.14 38.27 17.33
C GLY A 652 9.92 37.10 17.94
N ASP A 653 9.74 35.87 17.44
CA ASP A 653 10.45 34.66 17.88
C ASP A 653 11.38 34.13 16.78
N PRO A 654 12.72 34.22 16.94
CA PRO A 654 13.64 33.70 15.93
C PRO A 654 13.64 32.16 15.81
N ALA A 655 12.91 31.43 16.67
CA ALA A 655 12.74 29.98 16.57
C ALA A 655 11.57 29.56 15.65
N THR A 656 10.67 30.48 15.32
CA THR A 656 9.60 30.27 14.34
C THR A 656 10.03 30.89 13.01
N SER A 657 9.43 30.43 11.90
CA SER A 657 9.74 30.97 10.57
C SER A 657 8.59 30.74 9.62
N TRP A 658 8.36 31.70 8.71
CA TRP A 658 7.71 31.35 7.46
C TRP A 658 8.67 30.48 6.64
N ILE A 659 8.18 29.37 6.11
CA ILE A 659 8.99 28.43 5.32
C ILE A 659 8.32 28.23 3.96
N SER A 660 9.06 28.39 2.88
CA SER A 660 8.54 28.19 1.53
C SER A 660 8.32 26.69 1.20
N PRO A 661 7.55 26.35 0.15
CA PRO A 661 7.42 24.97 -0.30
C PRO A 661 8.74 24.31 -0.73
N PHE A 662 8.84 22.99 -0.55
CA PHE A 662 9.89 22.16 -1.16
C PHE A 662 9.85 22.20 -2.70
N ALA A 663 10.91 21.69 -3.33
CA ALA A 663 11.11 21.56 -4.78
C ALA A 663 11.39 22.87 -5.53
N TYR A 664 10.73 23.99 -5.19
CA TYR A 664 11.08 25.30 -5.74
C TYR A 664 10.80 26.44 -4.75
N PRO A 665 11.84 27.01 -4.11
CA PRO A 665 11.68 28.06 -3.11
C PRO A 665 11.58 29.49 -3.66
N GLY A 666 11.74 29.68 -4.97
CA GLY A 666 11.61 31.00 -5.62
C GLY A 666 10.18 31.36 -5.99
N ASP A 667 9.97 32.64 -6.29
CA ASP A 667 8.71 33.25 -6.74
C ASP A 667 7.53 33.20 -5.74
N HIS A 668 7.80 32.93 -4.46
CA HIS A 668 6.81 33.03 -3.37
C HIS A 668 6.84 34.40 -2.71
N ASP A 669 5.67 34.91 -2.35
CA ASP A 669 5.45 36.24 -1.77
C ASP A 669 5.04 36.17 -0.30
N ILE A 670 5.53 37.09 0.51
CA ILE A 670 4.88 37.49 1.77
C ILE A 670 4.26 38.87 1.57
N SER A 671 2.94 38.97 1.76
CA SER A 671 2.16 40.21 1.60
C SER A 671 1.79 40.81 2.95
N PHE A 672 2.10 42.10 3.12
CA PHE A 672 1.92 42.89 4.33
C PHE A 672 0.86 43.98 4.09
N ASP A 673 -0.07 44.13 5.03
CA ASP A 673 -0.88 45.35 5.18
C ASP A 673 -0.20 46.23 6.23
N LEU A 674 0.17 47.45 5.83
CA LEU A 674 0.92 48.37 6.67
C LEU A 674 0.00 49.23 7.56
N GLY A 675 -1.33 49.10 7.44
CA GLY A 675 -2.30 49.89 8.20
C GLY A 675 -2.35 51.39 7.84
N GLY A 676 -1.59 51.79 6.81
CA GLY A 676 -1.48 53.15 6.31
C GLY A 676 -0.42 53.24 5.21
N THR A 677 -0.39 54.36 4.46
CA THR A 677 0.64 54.55 3.44
C THR A 677 2.00 54.80 4.10
N GLU A 678 2.94 53.87 3.94
CA GLU A 678 4.32 54.01 4.41
C GLU A 678 5.31 53.96 3.24
N THR A 679 6.50 54.53 3.46
CA THR A 679 7.62 54.48 2.52
C THR A 679 8.69 53.55 3.08
N ILE A 680 9.08 52.53 2.33
CA ILE A 680 10.16 51.59 2.68
C ILE A 680 11.36 51.92 1.81
N ASP A 681 12.51 52.17 2.43
CA ASP A 681 13.82 52.34 1.79
C ASP A 681 14.85 51.30 2.26
N GLU A 682 14.70 50.80 3.49
CA GLU A 682 15.46 49.67 4.04
C GLU A 682 14.56 48.79 4.93
N PHE A 683 14.92 47.51 5.05
CA PHE A 683 14.37 46.60 6.06
C PHE A 683 15.41 45.52 6.41
N THR A 684 15.12 44.70 7.41
CA THR A 684 15.96 43.58 7.85
C THR A 684 15.23 42.27 7.64
N ILE A 685 15.98 41.22 7.32
CA ILE A 685 15.52 39.85 7.21
C ILE A 685 16.44 38.95 8.02
N THR A 686 15.87 38.09 8.87
CA THR A 686 16.59 37.06 9.62
C THR A 686 16.24 35.70 9.03
N GLN A 687 17.26 34.91 8.76
CA GLN A 687 17.13 33.57 8.16
C GLN A 687 17.79 32.54 9.09
N PRO A 688 17.29 31.30 9.15
CA PRO A 688 17.98 30.21 9.84
C PRO A 688 19.37 29.95 9.23
N ASP A 689 20.39 29.78 10.09
CA ASP A 689 21.76 29.42 9.69
C ASP A 689 21.94 27.89 9.70
N ASP A 690 21.26 27.20 8.78
CA ASP A 690 21.30 25.74 8.60
C ASP A 690 21.19 25.37 7.11
N ASP A 691 22.35 25.23 6.45
CA ASP A 691 22.46 24.88 5.03
C ASP A 691 22.19 23.40 4.73
N GLU A 692 21.97 22.57 5.76
CA GLU A 692 21.50 21.19 5.61
C GLU A 692 19.97 21.11 5.51
N ARG A 693 19.25 22.15 5.99
CA ARG A 693 17.77 22.21 6.01
C ARG A 693 17.18 23.31 5.12
N PHE A 694 17.90 24.40 4.89
CA PHE A 694 17.38 25.57 4.17
C PHE A 694 18.35 26.08 3.10
N SER A 695 17.78 26.58 2.01
CA SER A 695 18.49 27.42 1.04
C SER A 695 18.55 28.87 1.55
N THR A 696 19.60 29.61 1.18
CA THR A 696 19.78 31.00 1.63
C THR A 696 19.23 31.98 0.60
N ILE A 697 18.37 32.91 1.01
CA ILE A 697 17.86 33.99 0.16
C ILE A 697 18.98 34.97 -0.16
N THR A 698 19.16 35.28 -1.45
CA THR A 698 20.18 36.22 -1.95
C THR A 698 19.58 37.41 -2.68
N GLN A 699 18.31 37.35 -3.07
CA GLN A 699 17.65 38.43 -3.79
C GLN A 699 16.14 38.43 -3.52
N LEU A 700 15.59 39.62 -3.30
CA LEU A 700 14.18 39.86 -3.07
C LEU A 700 13.64 40.88 -4.07
N THR A 701 12.35 40.80 -4.37
CA THR A 701 11.62 41.86 -5.06
C THR A 701 10.53 42.42 -4.15
N VAL A 702 10.54 43.73 -3.94
CA VAL A 702 9.55 44.43 -3.13
C VAL A 702 8.59 45.18 -4.04
N ARG A 703 7.30 44.91 -3.89
CA ARG A 703 6.23 45.51 -4.69
C ARG A 703 5.25 46.28 -3.81
N ALA A 704 5.01 47.55 -4.15
CA ALA A 704 4.01 48.41 -3.52
C ALA A 704 3.17 49.08 -4.62
N GLY A 705 1.91 48.68 -4.76
CA GLY A 705 1.06 49.10 -5.88
C GLY A 705 1.64 48.68 -7.24
N ASP A 706 1.89 49.66 -8.12
CA ASP A 706 2.52 49.48 -9.44
C ASP A 706 4.05 49.62 -9.39
N GLU A 707 4.63 49.96 -8.23
CA GLU A 707 6.08 50.06 -8.06
C GLU A 707 6.65 48.71 -7.65
N GLU A 708 7.69 48.28 -8.36
CA GLU A 708 8.43 47.05 -8.09
C GLU A 708 9.93 47.35 -8.10
N VAL A 709 10.63 46.85 -7.09
CA VAL A 709 12.06 47.10 -6.88
C VAL A 709 12.73 45.80 -6.44
N GLU A 710 13.72 45.38 -7.20
CA GLU A 710 14.58 44.27 -6.86
C GLU A 710 15.73 44.74 -5.94
N ALA A 711 16.06 43.96 -4.91
CA ALA A 711 17.10 44.26 -3.94
C ALA A 711 17.93 43.00 -3.63
N GLU A 712 19.24 43.20 -3.44
CA GLU A 712 20.16 42.13 -3.03
C GLU A 712 20.07 41.93 -1.51
N VAL A 713 20.07 40.67 -1.08
CA VAL A 713 20.21 40.29 0.33
C VAL A 713 21.69 40.00 0.57
N GLY A 714 22.34 40.88 1.33
CA GLY A 714 23.74 40.70 1.73
C GLY A 714 23.93 39.49 2.66
N PRO A 715 25.18 39.08 2.92
CA PRO A 715 25.44 38.01 3.88
C PRO A 715 24.90 38.39 5.27
N PRO A 716 24.37 37.41 6.03
CA PRO A 716 23.85 37.67 7.37
C PRO A 716 24.97 38.06 8.34
N ASP A 717 24.59 38.77 9.40
CA ASP A 717 25.44 39.00 10.56
C ASP A 717 25.51 37.77 11.47
N ALA A 718 26.11 37.93 12.66
CA ALA A 718 26.28 36.82 13.60
C ALA A 718 24.96 36.28 14.19
N ASP A 719 23.87 37.04 14.05
CA ASP A 719 22.53 36.68 14.51
C ASP A 719 21.64 36.22 13.33
N GLY A 720 22.24 35.86 12.19
CA GLY A 720 21.50 35.41 11.00
C GLY A 720 20.76 36.53 10.25
N THR A 721 21.04 37.80 10.58
CA THR A 721 20.25 38.96 10.10
C THR A 721 20.98 39.72 8.99
N SER A 722 20.29 39.97 7.89
CA SER A 722 20.75 40.79 6.76
C SER A 722 19.96 42.10 6.69
N THR A 723 20.66 43.23 6.49
CA THR A 723 20.01 44.49 6.13
C THR A 723 19.83 44.57 4.61
N VAL A 724 18.59 44.72 4.16
CA VAL A 724 18.21 44.86 2.75
C VAL A 724 17.99 46.33 2.42
N GLN A 725 18.83 46.87 1.55
CA GLN A 725 18.75 48.26 1.08
C GLN A 725 18.06 48.29 -0.28
N LEU A 726 16.92 49.01 -0.38
CA LEU A 726 16.23 49.14 -1.65
C LEU A 726 16.96 50.15 -2.55
N PRO A 727 17.24 49.82 -3.83
CA PRO A 727 17.83 50.76 -4.78
C PRO A 727 17.06 52.08 -4.95
N ARG A 728 15.75 52.05 -4.67
CA ARG A 728 14.88 53.20 -4.58
C ARG A 728 13.75 52.90 -3.58
N PRO A 729 13.27 53.89 -2.80
CA PRO A 729 12.17 53.67 -1.89
C PRO A 729 10.89 53.29 -2.65
N VAL A 730 10.06 52.45 -2.04
CA VAL A 730 8.70 52.12 -2.48
C VAL A 730 7.69 52.69 -1.50
N THR A 731 6.52 53.12 -1.97
CA THR A 731 5.47 53.69 -1.10
C THR A 731 4.12 53.06 -1.38
N GLY A 732 3.45 52.57 -0.33
CA GLY A 732 2.14 51.92 -0.44
C GLY A 732 1.51 51.66 0.91
N ASP A 733 0.25 51.24 0.89
CA ASP A 733 -0.48 50.68 2.04
C ASP A 733 -0.32 49.16 2.13
N THR A 734 -0.16 48.49 1.00
CA THR A 734 0.21 47.07 0.92
C THR A 734 1.58 46.89 0.27
N VAL A 735 2.39 46.01 0.84
CA VAL A 735 3.71 45.64 0.31
C VAL A 735 3.81 44.14 0.17
N ALA A 736 4.29 43.65 -0.97
CA ALA A 736 4.64 42.24 -1.16
C ALA A 736 6.15 42.10 -1.29
N VAL A 737 6.74 41.17 -0.54
CA VAL A 737 8.16 40.80 -0.60
C VAL A 737 8.26 39.42 -1.22
N ARG A 738 8.82 39.34 -2.43
CA ARG A 738 9.01 38.11 -3.20
C ARG A 738 10.43 37.59 -3.09
N VAL A 739 10.61 36.29 -2.94
CA VAL A 739 11.92 35.64 -3.11
C VAL A 739 12.21 35.46 -4.59
N THR A 740 13.19 36.18 -5.15
CA THR A 740 13.55 36.09 -6.59
C THR A 740 14.92 35.47 -6.84
N GLY A 741 15.76 35.37 -5.81
CA GLY A 741 17.07 34.71 -5.89
C GLY A 741 17.46 34.07 -4.57
N PHE A 742 18.08 32.90 -4.67
CA PHE A 742 18.53 32.09 -3.54
C PHE A 742 19.77 31.28 -3.95
N ASP A 743 20.62 30.93 -2.98
CA ASP A 743 21.66 29.93 -3.15
C ASP A 743 21.07 28.55 -2.84
N GLY A 744 20.73 27.81 -3.89
CA GLY A 744 19.90 26.61 -3.80
C GLY A 744 20.67 25.37 -3.38
N VAL A 745 20.33 24.84 -2.22
CA VAL A 745 20.79 23.52 -1.77
C VAL A 745 19.84 22.46 -2.36
N VAL A 746 20.39 21.39 -2.92
CA VAL A 746 19.61 20.32 -3.57
C VAL A 746 19.82 19.02 -2.82
N VAL A 747 18.71 18.38 -2.46
CA VAL A 747 18.68 17.04 -1.86
C VAL A 747 17.96 16.06 -2.77
N SER A 748 18.08 14.76 -2.50
CA SER A 748 17.30 13.73 -3.17
C SER A 748 16.04 13.45 -2.37
N ASP A 749 14.87 13.60 -2.99
CA ASP A 749 13.61 13.17 -2.38
C ASP A 749 13.63 11.65 -2.14
N ARG A 750 13.13 11.20 -0.99
CA ARG A 750 13.17 9.76 -0.69
C ARG A 750 12.16 8.93 -1.48
N ARG A 751 11.00 9.50 -1.83
CA ARG A 751 9.89 8.74 -2.42
C ARG A 751 10.24 8.28 -3.83
N TYR A 752 10.88 9.14 -4.62
CA TYR A 752 11.18 8.88 -6.03
C TYR A 752 12.66 9.02 -6.40
N ALA A 753 13.53 9.42 -5.47
CA ALA A 753 14.95 9.70 -5.71
C ALA A 753 15.15 10.84 -6.73
N GLU A 754 14.26 11.83 -6.71
CA GLU A 754 14.30 13.00 -7.59
C GLU A 754 15.04 14.15 -6.90
N PRO A 755 15.88 14.93 -7.62
CA PRO A 755 16.54 16.10 -7.04
C PRO A 755 15.53 17.22 -6.77
N VAL A 756 15.50 17.74 -5.55
CA VAL A 756 14.61 18.82 -5.11
C VAL A 756 15.40 19.91 -4.39
N PHE A 757 15.05 21.17 -4.61
CA PHE A 757 15.59 22.27 -3.81
C PHE A 757 15.02 22.24 -2.40
N LEU A 758 15.89 22.51 -1.42
CA LEU A 758 15.48 22.81 -0.04
C LEU A 758 14.71 24.13 0.02
N PRO A 759 13.74 24.27 0.92
CA PRO A 759 12.97 25.50 1.10
C PRO A 759 13.87 26.66 1.56
N VAL A 760 13.37 27.88 1.43
CA VAL A 760 13.93 29.05 2.14
C VAL A 760 13.07 29.33 3.37
N ALA A 761 13.65 29.95 4.39
CA ALA A 761 12.93 30.32 5.59
C ALA A 761 13.21 31.77 6.00
N VAL A 762 12.19 32.44 6.52
CA VAL A 762 12.26 33.79 7.07
C VAL A 762 11.76 33.75 8.50
N SER A 763 12.70 33.86 9.45
CA SER A 763 12.41 33.87 10.88
C SER A 763 11.88 35.22 11.33
N GLU A 764 12.49 36.31 10.86
CA GLU A 764 12.02 37.66 11.16
C GLU A 764 12.15 38.58 9.95
N ILE A 765 11.17 39.45 9.71
CA ILE A 765 11.25 40.52 8.72
C ILE A 765 10.69 41.81 9.28
N SER A 766 11.43 42.92 9.16
CA SER A 766 11.01 44.22 9.71
C SER A 766 10.14 45.05 8.75
N VAL A 767 9.25 44.39 8.01
CA VAL A 767 8.25 45.00 7.14
C VAL A 767 6.88 44.90 7.81
N GLY A 768 6.19 46.03 7.98
CA GLY A 768 4.86 46.06 8.59
C GLY A 768 4.84 45.84 10.11
N PRO A 769 3.64 45.71 10.70
CA PRO A 769 3.48 45.52 12.13
C PRO A 769 3.84 44.10 12.57
N ARG A 770 4.37 43.99 13.81
CA ARG A 770 4.54 42.68 14.47
C ARG A 770 3.20 42.09 14.89
N VAL A 771 3.14 40.77 14.93
CA VAL A 771 1.97 40.00 15.35
C VAL A 771 2.23 39.37 16.71
N THR A 772 1.18 39.15 17.48
CA THR A 772 1.24 38.32 18.69
C THR A 772 0.11 37.33 18.62
N LEU A 773 0.44 36.04 18.59
CA LEU A 773 -0.54 34.98 18.59
C LEU A 773 -1.29 34.96 19.93
N PRO A 774 -2.62 34.74 19.94
CA PRO A 774 -3.34 34.52 21.18
C PRO A 774 -2.89 33.19 21.82
N GLU A 775 -2.88 33.09 23.14
CA GLU A 775 -2.60 31.81 23.83
C GLU A 775 -3.70 30.77 23.54
N THR A 776 -4.95 31.23 23.38
CA THR A 776 -6.11 30.36 23.11
C THR A 776 -6.99 30.94 22.03
N VAL A 777 -7.60 30.06 21.24
CA VAL A 777 -8.65 30.40 20.27
C VAL A 777 -10.00 30.03 20.88
N ALA A 778 -10.96 30.95 20.80
CA ALA A 778 -12.34 30.70 21.21
C ALA A 778 -13.29 31.35 20.19
N LEU A 779 -13.89 30.52 19.34
CA LEU A 779 -14.75 30.99 18.26
C LEU A 779 -16.19 31.19 18.75
N PRO A 780 -16.93 32.18 18.20
CA PRO A 780 -18.37 32.23 18.37
C PRO A 780 -19.03 31.00 17.72
N CYS A 781 -20.34 30.84 17.91
CA CYS A 781 -21.09 29.78 17.24
C CYS A 781 -20.95 29.92 15.71
N ARG A 782 -20.40 28.88 15.08
CA ARG A 782 -20.20 28.75 13.63
C ARG A 782 -21.27 27.84 13.05
N ASP A 783 -22.04 28.35 12.10
CA ASP A 783 -23.13 27.64 11.41
C ASP A 783 -22.78 27.27 9.95
N ASP A 784 -21.51 27.45 9.59
CA ASP A 784 -20.96 27.26 8.25
C ASP A 784 -20.14 25.97 8.09
N LEU A 785 -19.91 25.21 9.17
CA LEU A 785 -19.01 24.05 9.16
C LEU A 785 -19.69 22.72 8.80
N LEU A 786 -20.93 22.51 9.26
CA LEU A 786 -21.63 21.23 9.16
C LEU A 786 -23.13 21.44 8.94
N ARG A 787 -23.73 20.63 8.08
CA ARG A 787 -25.17 20.64 7.78
C ARG A 787 -25.76 19.24 7.83
N LEU A 788 -26.98 19.12 8.34
CA LEU A 788 -27.79 17.92 8.30
C LEU A 788 -29.09 18.23 7.57
N ASP A 789 -29.36 17.50 6.49
CA ASP A 789 -30.51 17.73 5.59
C ASP A 789 -30.61 19.16 5.03
N GLY A 790 -29.47 19.84 4.95
CA GLY A 790 -29.33 21.23 4.49
C GLY A 790 -29.38 22.27 5.60
N ASP A 791 -29.90 21.91 6.78
CA ASP A 791 -29.96 22.76 7.96
C ASP A 791 -28.60 22.81 8.67
N PRO A 792 -28.10 24.00 9.07
CA PRO A 792 -26.81 24.11 9.71
C PRO A 792 -26.82 23.60 11.15
N ILE A 793 -25.75 22.89 11.53
CA ILE A 793 -25.46 22.53 12.92
C ILE A 793 -24.46 23.56 13.44
N ALA A 794 -24.93 24.45 14.33
CA ALA A 794 -24.09 25.49 14.90
C ALA A 794 -23.14 24.90 15.95
N LEU A 795 -21.83 25.09 15.78
CA LEU A 795 -20.77 24.55 16.63
C LEU A 795 -19.99 25.67 17.31
N ARG A 796 -19.62 25.47 18.57
CA ARG A 796 -18.66 26.30 19.32
C ARG A 796 -17.35 25.54 19.42
N LEU A 797 -16.26 26.21 19.11
CA LEU A 797 -14.91 25.64 19.09
C LEU A 797 -13.97 26.46 19.96
N SER A 798 -13.11 25.78 20.72
CA SER A 798 -12.03 26.40 21.48
C SER A 798 -10.80 25.49 21.56
N GLY A 799 -9.63 26.05 21.83
CA GLY A 799 -8.39 25.28 22.01
C GLY A 799 -7.18 26.15 22.32
N ASP A 800 -6.10 25.51 22.74
CA ASP A 800 -4.78 26.13 22.86
C ASP A 800 -4.20 26.37 21.46
N THR A 801 -3.68 27.57 21.20
CA THR A 801 -3.23 27.94 19.85
C THR A 801 -2.04 27.10 19.39
N ALA A 802 -1.10 26.78 20.28
CA ALA A 802 0.06 25.97 19.90
C ALA A 802 -0.39 24.55 19.55
N ALA A 803 -1.24 23.93 20.37
CA ALA A 803 -1.80 22.61 20.09
C ALA A 803 -2.56 22.58 18.74
N LEU A 804 -3.38 23.60 18.46
CA LEU A 804 -4.11 23.70 17.19
C LEU A 804 -3.18 23.85 15.98
N LEU A 805 -2.09 24.62 16.11
CA LEU A 805 -1.07 24.77 15.07
C LEU A 805 -0.27 23.48 14.86
N ASP A 806 -0.08 22.67 15.90
CA ASP A 806 0.50 21.32 15.84
C ASP A 806 -0.49 20.26 15.33
N GLY A 807 -1.74 20.65 15.06
CA GLY A 807 -2.75 19.81 14.44
C GLY A 807 -3.68 19.09 15.41
N GLU A 808 -3.62 19.34 16.71
CA GLU A 808 -4.56 18.81 17.71
C GLU A 808 -6.00 19.29 17.45
N PRO A 809 -7.03 18.51 17.85
CA PRO A 809 -8.42 18.89 17.63
C PRO A 809 -8.85 20.03 18.57
N PHE A 810 -9.81 20.82 18.09
CA PHE A 810 -10.56 21.74 18.93
C PHE A 810 -11.40 20.98 19.97
N ASP A 811 -11.61 21.61 21.13
CA ASP A 811 -12.75 21.31 21.99
C ASP A 811 -14.03 21.81 21.29
N VAL A 812 -14.88 20.89 20.86
CA VAL A 812 -16.12 21.21 20.12
C VAL A 812 -17.35 20.92 20.98
N SER A 813 -18.32 21.83 20.92
CA SER A 813 -19.65 21.61 21.48
C SER A 813 -20.74 22.19 20.58
N PRO A 814 -21.91 21.54 20.45
CA PRO A 814 -23.02 22.14 19.72
C PRO A 814 -23.56 23.35 20.49
N CYS A 815 -23.91 24.40 19.76
CA CYS A 815 -24.43 25.63 20.34
C CYS A 815 -25.87 25.51 20.82
N ASP A 816 -26.66 24.71 20.11
CA ASP A 816 -27.95 24.21 20.60
C ASP A 816 -27.72 22.84 21.23
N THR A 817 -28.31 22.63 22.41
CA THR A 817 -28.19 21.37 23.16
C THR A 817 -29.42 20.49 23.01
N ALA A 818 -30.40 20.92 22.21
CA ALA A 818 -31.51 20.07 21.81
C ALA A 818 -31.01 18.91 20.95
N ALA A 819 -31.54 17.72 21.21
CA ALA A 819 -31.26 16.55 20.40
C ALA A 819 -31.80 16.71 18.97
N LEU A 820 -31.11 16.12 18.02
CA LEU A 820 -31.45 16.08 16.61
C LEU A 820 -32.54 15.02 16.39
N GLU A 821 -33.76 15.48 16.13
CA GLU A 821 -34.89 14.62 15.80
C GLU A 821 -34.84 14.23 14.32
N LEU A 822 -34.52 12.98 14.03
CA LEU A 822 -34.45 12.44 12.67
C LEU A 822 -35.62 11.49 12.42
N ASP A 823 -36.43 11.79 11.40
CA ASP A 823 -37.55 10.96 10.99
C ASP A 823 -37.09 9.64 10.33
N ALA A 824 -38.03 8.72 10.08
CA ALA A 824 -37.75 7.60 9.18
C ALA A 824 -37.55 8.13 7.75
N GLY A 825 -36.45 7.78 7.10
CA GLY A 825 -36.15 8.31 5.78
C GLY A 825 -34.66 8.39 5.47
N MET A 826 -34.32 9.10 4.40
CA MET A 826 -32.93 9.34 4.00
C MET A 826 -32.45 10.66 4.57
N HIS A 827 -31.28 10.65 5.21
CA HIS A 827 -30.61 11.83 5.74
C HIS A 827 -29.29 12.08 5.04
N ARG A 828 -28.87 13.34 4.99
CA ARG A 828 -27.58 13.76 4.43
C ARG A 828 -26.82 14.65 5.40
N LEU A 829 -25.62 14.21 5.76
CA LEU A 829 -24.68 14.98 6.55
C LEU A 829 -23.57 15.50 5.64
N THR A 830 -23.38 16.81 5.62
CA THR A 830 -22.39 17.46 4.73
C THR A 830 -21.60 18.50 5.48
N GLY A 831 -20.28 18.39 5.46
CA GLY A 831 -19.37 19.43 5.91
C GLY A 831 -19.13 20.52 4.85
N THR A 832 -18.32 21.50 5.23
CA THR A 832 -17.76 22.53 4.35
C THR A 832 -16.24 22.31 4.22
N PRO A 833 -15.60 22.56 3.05
CA PRO A 833 -14.15 22.42 2.92
C PRO A 833 -13.36 23.27 3.91
N GLY A 834 -12.33 22.70 4.53
CA GLY A 834 -11.40 23.40 5.41
C GLY A 834 -10.72 24.58 4.71
N ALA A 835 -10.33 24.41 3.45
CA ALA A 835 -9.77 25.49 2.62
C ALA A 835 -10.65 26.75 2.52
N ALA A 836 -11.97 26.63 2.76
CA ALA A 836 -12.89 27.77 2.76
C ALA A 836 -13.13 28.38 4.14
N THR A 837 -12.92 27.62 5.22
CA THR A 837 -13.32 28.00 6.59
C THR A 837 -12.15 28.09 7.58
N GLY A 838 -10.97 27.60 7.19
CA GLY A 838 -9.82 27.35 8.05
C GLY A 838 -9.97 26.11 8.96
N ILE A 839 -11.12 25.43 8.95
CA ILE A 839 -11.45 24.37 9.92
C ILE A 839 -11.98 23.15 9.18
N GLN A 840 -11.39 21.99 9.47
CA GLN A 840 -11.76 20.72 8.87
C GLN A 840 -12.57 19.87 9.86
N ILE A 841 -13.68 19.28 9.40
CA ILE A 841 -14.45 18.30 10.18
C ILE A 841 -13.97 16.89 9.82
N ASP A 842 -13.32 16.21 10.76
CA ASP A 842 -12.73 14.87 10.54
C ASP A 842 -13.70 13.73 10.85
N ARG A 843 -14.44 13.86 11.97
CA ARG A 843 -15.36 12.84 12.46
C ARG A 843 -16.64 13.48 12.99
N THR A 844 -17.74 12.79 12.77
CA THR A 844 -19.03 13.08 13.42
C THR A 844 -19.60 11.81 14.02
N VAL A 845 -20.03 11.88 15.28
CA VAL A 845 -20.68 10.78 16.00
C VAL A 845 -22.11 11.20 16.35
N LEU A 846 -23.11 10.47 15.87
CA LEU A 846 -24.51 10.65 16.23
C LEU A 846 -24.91 9.56 17.20
N SER A 847 -25.19 9.90 18.45
CA SER A 847 -25.47 8.94 19.52
C SER A 847 -26.83 9.19 20.16
N THR A 848 -27.61 8.14 20.37
CA THR A 848 -28.81 8.20 21.20
C THR A 848 -28.46 8.55 22.66
N ALA A 849 -29.39 9.14 23.41
CA ALA A 849 -29.15 9.53 24.80
C ALA A 849 -28.75 8.35 25.71
N SER A 850 -29.29 7.14 25.46
CA SER A 850 -28.92 5.92 26.18
C SER A 850 -27.48 5.50 25.91
N ALA A 851 -26.97 5.70 24.70
CA ALA A 851 -25.57 5.43 24.36
C ALA A 851 -24.59 6.33 25.12
N ARG A 852 -24.95 7.61 25.34
CA ARG A 852 -24.11 8.54 26.12
C ARG A 852 -24.13 8.26 27.63
N ALA A 853 -25.26 7.77 28.15
CA ALA A 853 -25.42 7.41 29.56
C ALA A 853 -24.83 6.04 29.90
N GLY A 854 -24.76 5.14 28.92
CA GLY A 854 -24.30 3.75 29.02
C GLY A 854 -22.79 3.58 28.91
N GLY A 855 -21.99 4.54 29.42
CA GLY A 855 -20.57 4.29 29.68
C GLY A 855 -20.44 3.19 30.73
N GLU A 856 -20.57 1.93 30.30
CA GLU A 856 -20.45 0.78 31.17
C GLU A 856 -19.05 0.80 31.79
N THR A 857 -19.01 0.59 33.10
CA THR A 857 -17.76 0.50 33.83
C THR A 857 -16.94 -0.69 33.32
N ALA A 858 -15.72 -0.40 32.86
CA ALA A 858 -14.74 -1.39 32.44
C ALA A 858 -14.71 -2.57 33.44
N GLY A 859 -14.88 -3.80 32.92
CA GLY A 859 -14.79 -5.04 33.69
C GLY A 859 -16.12 -5.67 34.14
N GLU A 860 -17.27 -5.00 34.01
CA GLU A 860 -18.58 -5.66 34.24
C GLU A 860 -18.90 -6.71 33.16
N ASN A 861 -18.29 -6.58 31.99
CA ASN A 861 -18.46 -7.47 30.84
C ASN A 861 -17.56 -8.70 30.84
N LEU A 862 -16.79 -8.96 31.90
CA LEU A 862 -15.85 -10.08 31.94
C LEU A 862 -16.33 -11.19 32.88
N VAL A 863 -16.30 -12.43 32.37
CA VAL A 863 -16.50 -13.63 33.17
C VAL A 863 -15.13 -14.24 33.46
N ARG A 864 -14.91 -14.61 34.73
CA ARG A 864 -13.67 -15.27 35.14
C ARG A 864 -13.46 -16.56 34.34
N THR A 865 -12.34 -16.60 33.63
CA THR A 865 -11.88 -17.76 32.86
C THR A 865 -10.53 -18.23 33.39
N THR A 866 -10.38 -19.54 33.59
CA THR A 866 -9.16 -20.14 34.14
C THR A 866 -8.71 -21.26 33.22
N ILE A 867 -7.52 -21.13 32.64
CA ILE A 867 -6.94 -22.17 31.80
C ILE A 867 -6.53 -23.35 32.68
N ILE A 868 -7.06 -24.53 32.38
CA ILE A 868 -6.73 -25.80 33.06
C ILE A 868 -5.53 -26.46 32.38
N SER A 869 -5.51 -26.46 31.05
CA SER A 869 -4.42 -27.04 30.25
C SER A 869 -4.44 -26.50 28.83
N ARG A 870 -3.26 -26.25 28.26
CA ARG A 870 -3.08 -25.81 26.88
C ARG A 870 -2.03 -26.68 26.17
N THR A 871 -2.28 -26.97 24.90
CA THR A 871 -1.34 -27.57 23.95
C THR A 871 -1.46 -26.81 22.63
N ARG A 872 -0.58 -27.10 21.67
CA ARG A 872 -0.64 -26.50 20.32
C ARG A 872 -1.93 -26.78 19.54
N THR A 873 -2.75 -27.75 19.98
CA THR A 873 -3.95 -28.19 19.23
C THR A 873 -5.18 -28.39 20.11
N SER A 874 -5.09 -28.08 21.40
CA SER A 874 -6.20 -28.23 22.33
C SER A 874 -6.03 -27.34 23.54
N LEU A 875 -7.13 -26.76 24.00
CA LEU A 875 -7.21 -25.91 25.18
C LEU A 875 -8.39 -26.38 26.04
N ARG A 876 -8.21 -26.37 27.37
CA ARG A 876 -9.27 -26.62 28.33
C ARG A 876 -9.32 -25.46 29.32
N ALA A 877 -10.48 -24.83 29.47
CA ALA A 877 -10.70 -23.70 30.35
C ALA A 877 -11.94 -23.91 31.23
N GLU A 878 -11.88 -23.47 32.48
CA GLU A 878 -13.03 -23.36 33.39
C GLU A 878 -13.56 -21.93 33.35
N ILE A 879 -14.86 -21.81 33.10
CA ILE A 879 -15.59 -20.54 32.97
C ILE A 879 -16.50 -20.40 34.18
N GLY A 880 -16.57 -19.18 34.72
CA GLY A 880 -17.50 -18.81 35.79
C GLY A 880 -18.97 -18.96 35.39
N PRO A 881 -19.91 -18.80 36.34
CA PRO A 881 -21.34 -18.74 36.03
C PRO A 881 -21.67 -17.64 35.01
N CYS A 882 -22.58 -17.93 34.09
CA CYS A 882 -23.06 -17.03 33.05
C CYS A 882 -24.59 -16.97 33.06
N PRO A 883 -25.24 -16.31 34.03
CA PRO A 883 -26.70 -16.40 34.24
C PRO A 883 -27.54 -15.80 33.11
N LYS A 884 -26.95 -14.90 32.29
CA LYS A 884 -27.57 -14.33 31.07
C LYS A 884 -27.02 -14.94 29.78
N GLY A 885 -26.17 -15.97 29.90
CA GLY A 885 -25.32 -16.46 28.81
C GLY A 885 -24.06 -15.60 28.67
N CYS A 886 -23.07 -16.13 27.98
CA CYS A 886 -21.77 -15.47 27.76
C CYS A 886 -21.08 -16.05 26.53
N TRP A 887 -20.00 -15.42 26.09
CA TRP A 887 -19.21 -15.84 24.94
C TRP A 887 -17.80 -16.23 25.36
N PHE A 888 -17.43 -17.49 25.10
CA PHE A 888 -16.05 -17.92 25.22
C PHE A 888 -15.28 -17.52 23.97
N VAL A 889 -14.20 -16.77 24.15
CA VAL A 889 -13.35 -16.26 23.08
C VAL A 889 -11.98 -16.93 23.17
N LEU A 890 -11.61 -17.60 22.08
CA LEU A 890 -10.23 -17.98 21.79
C LEU A 890 -9.69 -16.93 20.83
N GLY A 891 -8.89 -16.00 21.35
CA GLY A 891 -8.28 -14.88 20.64
C GLY A 891 -7.30 -15.26 19.54
N GLU A 892 -7.29 -16.51 19.06
CA GLU A 892 -6.56 -16.94 17.87
C GLU A 892 -7.43 -16.70 16.63
N GLY A 893 -6.82 -16.35 15.50
CA GLY A 893 -7.54 -15.96 14.27
C GLY A 893 -8.61 -16.97 13.85
N TYR A 894 -9.75 -16.46 13.39
CA TYR A 894 -10.92 -17.25 13.05
C TYR A 894 -10.59 -18.38 12.06
N ASN A 895 -10.97 -19.61 12.41
CA ASN A 895 -10.80 -20.75 11.53
C ASN A 895 -11.79 -21.87 11.86
N GLY A 896 -12.53 -22.33 10.85
CA GLY A 896 -13.53 -23.40 10.99
C GLY A 896 -12.99 -24.78 11.40
N ALA A 897 -11.66 -24.97 11.47
CA ALA A 897 -11.06 -26.21 11.97
C ALA A 897 -11.02 -26.31 13.51
N TRP A 898 -11.23 -25.19 14.22
CA TRP A 898 -11.45 -25.19 15.67
C TRP A 898 -12.84 -25.70 16.00
N THR A 899 -12.95 -26.49 17.06
CA THR A 899 -14.22 -26.97 17.60
C THR A 899 -14.24 -26.81 19.11
N ALA A 900 -15.40 -26.58 19.71
CA ALA A 900 -15.56 -26.44 21.16
C ALA A 900 -16.66 -27.33 21.72
N GLN A 901 -16.43 -27.86 22.91
CA GLN A 901 -17.38 -28.65 23.69
C GLN A 901 -17.41 -28.15 25.12
N SER A 902 -18.58 -28.15 25.76
CA SER A 902 -18.77 -27.77 27.16
C SER A 902 -19.21 -28.94 28.02
N VAL A 903 -18.80 -28.95 29.28
CA VAL A 903 -19.26 -29.88 30.32
C VAL A 903 -19.53 -29.07 31.60
N PRO A 904 -20.75 -29.12 32.18
CA PRO A 904 -21.02 -28.47 33.47
C PRO A 904 -20.13 -29.01 34.59
N THR A 905 -19.50 -28.12 35.35
CA THR A 905 -18.61 -28.48 36.45
C THR A 905 -19.45 -28.75 37.70
N LYS A 906 -19.81 -30.01 37.98
CA LYS A 906 -20.61 -30.36 39.17
C LYS A 906 -19.97 -29.88 40.48
N ARG A 907 -20.60 -28.96 41.22
CA ARG A 907 -20.37 -28.85 42.66
C ARG A 907 -21.47 -28.21 43.53
N SER A 908 -22.65 -28.82 43.59
CA SER A 908 -23.43 -28.83 44.84
C SER A 908 -24.38 -30.01 44.91
N ARG A 909 -24.16 -30.94 45.85
CA ARG A 909 -25.24 -31.76 46.38
C ARG A 909 -26.13 -30.82 47.22
N PRO A 910 -27.43 -30.66 46.93
CA PRO A 910 -28.36 -30.22 47.96
C PRO A 910 -28.28 -31.22 49.12
N ARG A 911 -28.29 -30.76 50.37
CA ARG A 911 -28.22 -31.62 51.58
C ARG A 911 -29.45 -32.54 51.74
N THR A 912 -30.36 -32.56 50.77
CA THR A 912 -31.61 -33.33 50.76
C THR A 912 -31.91 -33.82 49.34
N ALA A 913 -31.27 -34.90 48.89
CA ALA A 913 -31.70 -35.62 47.70
C ALA A 913 -31.65 -37.14 47.95
N ASP A 914 -32.73 -37.78 47.55
CA ASP A 914 -33.11 -39.18 47.73
C ASP A 914 -32.01 -40.17 47.24
N PRO A 915 -31.67 -41.26 47.96
CA PRO A 915 -30.51 -42.12 47.62
C PRO A 915 -30.67 -43.00 46.36
N GLY A 916 -31.62 -42.71 45.46
CA GLY A 916 -32.01 -43.61 44.36
C GLY A 916 -32.06 -43.02 42.95
N ALA A 917 -31.81 -41.72 42.75
CA ALA A 917 -31.83 -41.14 41.40
C ALA A 917 -30.52 -41.43 40.63
N PRO A 918 -30.57 -41.74 39.32
CA PRO A 918 -29.37 -41.95 38.51
C PRO A 918 -28.46 -40.71 38.57
N THR A 919 -27.18 -40.91 38.85
CA THR A 919 -26.18 -39.83 38.76
C THR A 919 -26.04 -39.39 37.31
N ASP A 920 -26.53 -38.19 36.98
CA ASP A 920 -26.30 -37.55 35.68
C ASP A 920 -24.80 -37.60 35.35
N ARG A 921 -24.40 -38.34 34.32
CA ARG A 921 -23.07 -38.18 33.74
C ARG A 921 -23.10 -36.80 33.09
N GLY A 922 -22.15 -35.92 33.41
CA GLY A 922 -22.09 -34.58 32.81
C GLY A 922 -22.20 -34.72 31.29
N ILE A 923 -23.30 -34.22 30.71
CA ILE A 923 -23.54 -34.30 29.28
C ILE A 923 -22.54 -33.33 28.65
N THR A 924 -21.65 -33.86 27.81
CA THR A 924 -20.79 -33.03 26.96
C THR A 924 -21.65 -32.45 25.85
N SER A 925 -21.75 -31.14 25.79
CA SER A 925 -22.53 -30.42 24.80
C SER A 925 -21.59 -29.81 23.76
N TYR A 926 -21.84 -30.09 22.49
CA TYR A 926 -21.15 -29.41 21.39
C TYR A 926 -21.66 -27.97 21.29
N LEU A 927 -20.74 -27.00 21.21
CA LEU A 927 -21.08 -25.56 21.18
C LEU A 927 -21.31 -25.02 19.76
N GLY A 928 -21.30 -25.89 18.74
CA GLY A 928 -21.43 -25.46 17.35
C GLY A 928 -20.08 -25.12 16.68
N PRO A 929 -20.12 -24.70 15.41
CA PRO A 929 -18.95 -24.15 14.72
C PRO A 929 -18.49 -22.84 15.38
N PRO A 930 -17.21 -22.47 15.26
CA PRO A 930 -16.74 -21.17 15.73
C PRO A 930 -17.46 -20.04 14.98
N THR A 931 -17.63 -18.92 15.67
CA THR A 931 -18.16 -17.67 15.12
C THR A 931 -17.07 -16.60 15.21
N ALA A 932 -16.93 -15.73 14.21
CA ALA A 932 -15.93 -14.66 14.24
C ALA A 932 -16.36 -13.53 15.19
N VAL A 933 -15.62 -13.29 16.28
CA VAL A 933 -15.92 -12.25 17.28
C VAL A 933 -14.71 -11.33 17.48
N ASP A 934 -14.88 -10.19 18.13
CA ASP A 934 -13.78 -9.30 18.54
C ASP A 934 -12.83 -8.93 17.38
N GLY A 935 -13.42 -8.60 16.22
CA GLY A 935 -12.66 -8.22 15.04
C GLY A 935 -12.05 -9.38 14.24
N GLY A 936 -12.20 -10.64 14.64
CA GLY A 936 -11.77 -11.77 13.81
C GLY A 936 -11.29 -13.03 14.51
N PHE A 937 -11.63 -13.20 15.78
CA PHE A 937 -11.21 -14.33 16.61
C PHE A 937 -12.29 -15.40 16.73
N ASN A 938 -11.93 -16.58 17.22
CA ASN A 938 -12.89 -17.68 17.39
C ASN A 938 -13.73 -17.49 18.66
N GLY A 939 -15.05 -17.46 18.51
CA GLY A 939 -16.02 -17.34 19.60
C GLY A 939 -17.07 -18.45 19.62
N TRP A 940 -17.53 -18.81 20.80
CA TRP A 940 -18.66 -19.73 21.02
C TRP A 940 -19.58 -19.20 22.12
N TYR A 941 -20.88 -19.17 21.82
CA TYR A 941 -21.90 -18.80 22.81
C TYR A 941 -22.11 -19.94 23.81
N ILE A 942 -22.22 -19.59 25.08
CA ILE A 942 -22.56 -20.46 26.19
C ILE A 942 -23.93 -20.00 26.70
N GLU A 943 -24.89 -20.92 26.68
CA GLU A 943 -26.24 -20.67 27.15
C GLU A 943 -26.28 -20.28 28.65
N PRO A 944 -27.33 -19.55 29.09
CA PRO A 944 -27.53 -19.18 30.48
C PRO A 944 -27.33 -20.33 31.49
N THR A 945 -26.47 -20.12 32.48
CA THR A 945 -26.13 -21.10 33.53
C THR A 945 -25.66 -20.43 34.81
N ASP A 946 -26.16 -20.89 35.96
CA ASP A 946 -25.67 -20.50 37.29
C ASP A 946 -24.45 -21.33 37.74
N ASP A 947 -24.17 -22.43 37.05
CA ASP A 947 -23.04 -23.32 37.31
C ASP A 947 -21.80 -22.92 36.49
N ARG A 948 -20.62 -23.25 37.01
CA ARG A 948 -19.35 -23.16 36.27
C ARG A 948 -19.33 -24.18 35.13
N VAL A 949 -18.73 -23.81 34.00
CA VAL A 949 -18.66 -24.65 32.80
C VAL A 949 -17.21 -24.90 32.43
N THR A 950 -16.85 -26.15 32.12
CA THR A 950 -15.55 -26.44 31.51
C THR A 950 -15.70 -26.50 29.99
N VAL A 951 -14.98 -25.66 29.26
CA VAL A 951 -14.90 -25.67 27.80
C VAL A 951 -13.60 -26.34 27.36
N THR A 952 -13.69 -27.22 26.36
CA THR A 952 -12.54 -27.83 25.69
C THR A 952 -12.60 -27.47 24.22
N THR A 953 -11.54 -26.86 23.69
CA THR A 953 -11.38 -26.62 22.26
C THR A 953 -10.33 -27.54 21.66
N GLU A 954 -10.52 -27.91 20.38
CA GLU A 954 -9.63 -28.79 19.64
C GLU A 954 -9.46 -28.34 18.18
N TRP A 955 -8.22 -28.37 17.70
CA TRP A 955 -7.84 -28.09 16.32
C TRP A 955 -7.84 -29.39 15.50
N THR A 956 -8.87 -29.56 14.68
CA THR A 956 -9.14 -30.85 14.01
C THR A 956 -8.26 -31.11 12.78
N ALA A 957 -7.68 -30.06 12.17
CA ALA A 957 -6.92 -30.18 10.93
C ALA A 957 -5.54 -30.84 11.10
N GLN A 958 -4.92 -30.76 12.28
CA GLN A 958 -3.57 -31.31 12.52
C GLN A 958 -3.46 -32.81 12.22
N SER A 959 -4.50 -33.58 12.54
CA SER A 959 -4.52 -35.03 12.34
C SER A 959 -4.19 -35.43 10.89
N ARG A 960 -4.79 -34.75 9.91
CA ARG A 960 -4.58 -35.00 8.48
C ARG A 960 -3.15 -34.67 8.05
N ALA A 961 -2.62 -33.54 8.52
CA ALA A 961 -1.26 -33.13 8.26
C ALA A 961 -0.26 -34.15 8.83
N SER A 962 -0.45 -34.59 10.08
CA SER A 962 0.38 -35.60 10.72
C SER A 962 0.37 -36.92 9.95
N TYR A 963 -0.79 -37.42 9.51
CA TYR A 963 -0.84 -38.63 8.67
C TYR A 963 -0.14 -38.45 7.33
N GLY A 964 -0.29 -37.30 6.68
CA GLY A 964 0.40 -36.97 5.42
C GLY A 964 1.93 -36.93 5.56
N LEU A 965 2.43 -36.35 6.65
CA LEU A 965 3.87 -36.31 6.95
C LEU A 965 4.43 -37.70 7.24
N ILE A 966 3.72 -38.50 8.05
CA ILE A 966 4.12 -39.88 8.34
C ILE A 966 4.14 -40.73 7.07
N ALA A 967 3.11 -40.61 6.21
CA ALA A 967 3.05 -41.34 4.94
C ALA A 967 4.18 -40.91 3.99
N SER A 968 4.49 -39.62 3.92
CA SER A 968 5.60 -39.09 3.12
C SER A 968 6.96 -39.63 3.61
N ALA A 969 7.20 -39.60 4.92
CA ALA A 969 8.42 -40.16 5.52
C ALA A 969 8.54 -41.67 5.26
N ALA A 970 7.44 -42.41 5.37
CA ALA A 970 7.40 -43.84 5.05
C ALA A 970 7.69 -44.11 3.57
N PHE A 971 7.15 -43.29 2.66
CA PHE A 971 7.41 -43.40 1.22
C PHE A 971 8.87 -43.10 0.88
N VAL A 972 9.46 -42.05 1.45
CA VAL A 972 10.89 -41.73 1.29
C VAL A 972 11.75 -42.89 1.78
N THR A 973 11.43 -43.43 2.95
CA THR A 973 12.14 -44.59 3.52
C THR A 973 12.03 -45.81 2.60
N LEU A 974 10.84 -46.08 2.05
CA LEU A 974 10.62 -47.16 1.09
C LEU A 974 11.41 -46.93 -0.21
N ALA A 975 11.42 -45.73 -0.76
CA ALA A 975 12.17 -45.38 -1.96
C ALA A 975 13.68 -45.59 -1.73
N VAL A 976 14.21 -45.13 -0.60
CA VAL A 976 15.62 -45.37 -0.21
C VAL A 976 15.88 -46.86 -0.07
N ALA A 977 14.99 -47.61 0.59
CA ALA A 977 15.12 -49.05 0.73
C ALA A 977 15.11 -49.76 -0.63
N LEU A 978 14.23 -49.37 -1.55
CA LEU A 978 14.16 -49.91 -2.91
C LEU A 978 15.45 -49.59 -3.69
N ILE A 979 15.98 -48.38 -3.61
CA ILE A 979 17.27 -48.00 -4.23
C ILE A 979 18.41 -48.85 -3.67
N VAL A 980 18.46 -49.04 -2.35
CA VAL A 980 19.50 -49.86 -1.70
C VAL A 980 19.36 -51.33 -2.08
N LEU A 981 18.13 -51.86 -2.11
CA LEU A 981 17.85 -53.25 -2.50
C LEU A 981 18.17 -53.50 -3.97
N ASP A 982 17.79 -52.57 -4.86
CA ASP A 982 18.11 -52.63 -6.29
C ASP A 982 19.62 -52.56 -6.52
N ARG A 983 20.32 -51.61 -5.88
CA ARG A 983 21.79 -51.55 -5.93
C ARG A 983 22.44 -52.83 -5.41
N ARG A 984 21.95 -53.41 -4.30
CA ARG A 984 22.46 -54.69 -3.77
C ARG A 984 22.23 -55.85 -4.74
N ARG A 985 21.13 -55.86 -5.49
CA ARG A 985 20.87 -56.85 -6.56
C ARG A 985 21.73 -56.60 -7.80
N ALA A 986 21.99 -55.34 -8.15
CA ALA A 986 22.79 -54.94 -9.29
C ALA A 986 24.31 -55.18 -9.11
N ILE A 987 24.80 -55.42 -7.89
CA ILE A 987 26.22 -55.80 -7.62
C ILE A 987 26.65 -57.10 -8.34
N GLY A 988 25.71 -57.86 -8.93
CA GLY A 988 26.00 -59.03 -9.77
C GLY A 988 25.91 -58.83 -11.29
N VAL A 989 25.51 -57.66 -11.80
CA VAL A 989 25.31 -57.41 -13.24
C VAL A 989 26.11 -56.18 -13.67
N THR A 990 27.36 -56.39 -14.09
CA THR A 990 28.11 -55.39 -14.87
C THR A 990 27.52 -55.32 -16.27
N SER A 991 26.49 -54.50 -16.47
CA SER A 991 26.22 -53.93 -17.79
C SER A 991 27.36 -52.95 -18.07
N ALA A 992 28.33 -53.37 -18.89
CA ALA A 992 29.31 -52.45 -19.44
C ALA A 992 28.54 -51.43 -20.28
N ALA A 993 28.15 -50.31 -19.68
CA ALA A 993 27.57 -49.19 -20.41
C ALA A 993 28.62 -48.75 -21.42
N ILE A 994 28.37 -49.01 -22.70
CA ILE A 994 29.18 -48.48 -23.79
C ILE A 994 29.03 -46.97 -23.72
N ALA A 995 29.97 -46.31 -23.03
CA ALA A 995 30.03 -44.87 -22.93
C ALA A 995 30.46 -44.31 -24.29
N VAL A 996 29.49 -44.13 -25.19
CA VAL A 996 29.69 -43.40 -26.44
C VAL A 996 30.05 -41.96 -26.06
N ARG A 997 31.34 -41.65 -26.15
CA ARG A 997 31.88 -40.34 -25.76
C ARG A 997 31.41 -39.26 -26.74
N PRO A 998 31.15 -38.03 -26.28
CA PRO A 998 30.88 -36.91 -27.17
C PRO A 998 31.99 -36.72 -28.21
N THR A 999 31.60 -36.42 -29.45
CA THR A 999 32.53 -36.14 -30.56
C THR A 999 32.21 -34.81 -31.22
N MET A 1000 33.19 -34.20 -31.89
CA MET A 1000 32.94 -33.03 -32.74
C MET A 1000 32.08 -33.47 -33.91
N ALA A 1001 31.05 -32.67 -34.16
CA ALA A 1001 30.01 -33.02 -35.10
C ALA A 1001 30.56 -33.02 -36.54
N SER A 1002 30.32 -34.09 -37.31
CA SER A 1002 30.86 -34.24 -38.66
C SER A 1002 30.06 -33.46 -39.70
N TRP A 1003 30.72 -32.74 -40.60
CA TRP A 1003 30.07 -32.02 -41.73
C TRP A 1003 29.91 -32.88 -42.99
N ARG A 1004 30.29 -34.16 -42.91
CA ARG A 1004 30.37 -35.07 -44.06
C ARG A 1004 29.10 -35.91 -44.22
N ALA A 1005 28.35 -36.13 -43.13
CA ALA A 1005 27.07 -36.82 -43.16
C ALA A 1005 25.99 -35.85 -43.67
N ARG A 1006 25.42 -36.12 -44.85
CA ARG A 1006 24.26 -35.38 -45.38
C ARG A 1006 22.98 -36.06 -44.94
N GLU A 1007 22.02 -35.26 -44.50
CA GLU A 1007 20.70 -35.72 -44.10
C GLU A 1007 19.75 -35.79 -45.31
N THR A 1008 18.65 -36.54 -45.20
CA THR A 1008 17.62 -36.54 -46.25
C THR A 1008 16.93 -35.17 -46.33
N ARG A 1009 16.73 -34.61 -47.53
CA ARG A 1009 16.03 -33.33 -47.74
C ARG A 1009 14.67 -33.25 -47.02
N LEU A 1010 13.91 -34.34 -47.02
CA LEU A 1010 12.62 -34.43 -46.32
C LEU A 1010 12.76 -34.18 -44.81
N ARG A 1011 13.80 -34.75 -44.20
CA ARG A 1011 14.07 -34.63 -42.76
C ARG A 1011 14.49 -33.20 -42.39
N VAL A 1012 15.38 -32.60 -43.19
CA VAL A 1012 15.76 -31.19 -43.03
C VAL A 1012 14.56 -30.26 -43.26
N ALA A 1013 13.72 -30.57 -44.24
CA ALA A 1013 12.49 -29.79 -44.50
C ALA A 1013 11.50 -29.86 -43.33
N ILE A 1014 11.35 -31.01 -42.66
CA ILE A 1014 10.53 -31.14 -41.45
C ILE A 1014 11.09 -30.27 -40.31
N GLY A 1015 12.40 -30.34 -40.05
CA GLY A 1015 13.06 -29.51 -39.03
C GLY A 1015 12.90 -28.01 -39.31
N VAL A 1016 13.04 -27.61 -40.58
CA VAL A 1016 12.83 -26.22 -41.03
C VAL A 1016 11.36 -25.82 -40.89
N ALA A 1017 10.41 -26.67 -41.27
CA ALA A 1017 8.99 -26.37 -41.11
C ALA A 1017 8.61 -26.16 -39.64
N LEU A 1018 9.13 -26.99 -38.73
CA LEU A 1018 8.95 -26.82 -37.29
C LEU A 1018 9.64 -25.55 -36.76
N ALA A 1019 10.81 -25.20 -37.28
CA ALA A 1019 11.50 -23.94 -36.93
C ALA A 1019 10.69 -22.71 -37.38
N THR A 1020 10.19 -22.73 -38.62
CA THR A 1020 9.40 -21.65 -39.20
C THR A 1020 8.07 -21.51 -38.47
N ALA A 1021 7.40 -22.61 -38.15
CA ALA A 1021 6.20 -22.61 -37.31
C ALA A 1021 6.51 -22.11 -35.89
N GLY A 1022 7.61 -22.58 -35.29
CA GLY A 1022 8.06 -22.13 -33.98
C GLY A 1022 8.39 -20.64 -33.93
N ALA A 1023 9.00 -20.08 -34.97
CA ALA A 1023 9.27 -18.64 -35.06
C ALA A 1023 7.99 -17.84 -35.21
N ALA A 1024 7.03 -18.31 -36.01
CA ALA A 1024 5.73 -17.67 -36.15
C ALA A 1024 4.94 -17.67 -34.82
N LEU A 1025 5.01 -18.77 -34.08
CA LEU A 1025 4.24 -19.00 -32.85
C LEU A 1025 4.88 -18.38 -31.62
N PHE A 1026 6.19 -18.53 -31.44
CA PHE A 1026 6.89 -18.13 -30.20
C PHE A 1026 7.71 -16.85 -30.33
N VAL A 1027 7.92 -16.32 -31.55
CA VAL A 1027 8.55 -15.00 -31.76
C VAL A 1027 7.49 -14.03 -32.26
N LYS A 1028 7.25 -13.93 -33.58
CA LYS A 1028 6.08 -13.30 -34.23
C LYS A 1028 5.92 -13.88 -35.65
N PRO A 1029 4.75 -13.77 -36.29
CA PRO A 1029 4.52 -14.27 -37.65
C PRO A 1029 5.56 -13.83 -38.69
N LEU A 1030 6.03 -12.57 -38.63
CA LEU A 1030 7.04 -12.05 -39.56
C LEU A 1030 8.42 -12.72 -39.43
N TRP A 1031 8.76 -13.27 -38.26
CA TRP A 1031 10.04 -13.96 -38.02
C TRP A 1031 10.10 -15.34 -38.67
N ALA A 1032 8.99 -15.84 -39.20
CA ALA A 1032 8.96 -17.01 -40.06
C ALA A 1032 9.84 -16.80 -41.31
N LEU A 1033 9.92 -15.57 -41.84
CA LEU A 1033 10.67 -15.23 -43.06
C LEU A 1033 12.18 -15.42 -42.93
N PRO A 1034 12.88 -14.80 -41.94
CA PRO A 1034 14.32 -15.02 -41.77
C PRO A 1034 14.64 -16.49 -41.41
N VAL A 1035 13.80 -17.18 -40.63
CA VAL A 1035 13.99 -18.61 -40.33
C VAL A 1035 13.81 -19.48 -41.57
N ALA A 1036 12.82 -19.18 -42.42
CA ALA A 1036 12.63 -19.88 -43.68
C ALA A 1036 13.80 -19.64 -44.64
N ALA A 1037 14.42 -18.45 -44.64
CA ALA A 1037 15.62 -18.17 -45.44
C ALA A 1037 16.82 -19.00 -44.96
N VAL A 1038 17.09 -19.02 -43.65
CA VAL A 1038 18.12 -19.89 -43.04
C VAL A 1038 17.82 -21.37 -43.31
N GLY A 1039 16.54 -21.75 -43.23
CA GLY A 1039 16.05 -23.10 -43.50
C GLY A 1039 16.20 -23.51 -44.96
N ALA A 1040 15.99 -22.60 -45.92
CA ALA A 1040 16.23 -22.86 -47.33
C ALA A 1040 17.71 -23.18 -47.58
N VAL A 1041 18.62 -22.46 -46.93
CA VAL A 1041 20.07 -22.77 -46.95
C VAL A 1041 20.35 -24.14 -46.31
N ALA A 1042 19.73 -24.45 -45.17
CA ALA A 1042 19.85 -25.77 -44.53
C ALA A 1042 19.37 -26.91 -45.43
N ILE A 1043 18.25 -26.75 -46.12
CA ILE A 1043 17.68 -27.73 -47.08
C ILE A 1043 18.58 -27.88 -48.30
N LEU A 1044 19.08 -26.76 -48.87
CA LEU A 1044 20.01 -26.76 -50.01
C LEU A 1044 21.30 -27.51 -49.67
N LEU A 1045 21.84 -27.28 -48.46
CA LEU A 1045 23.04 -27.94 -47.95
C LEU A 1045 22.77 -29.35 -47.39
N CYS A 1046 21.50 -29.74 -47.26
CA CYS A 1046 21.04 -31.00 -46.64
C CYS A 1046 21.65 -31.21 -45.24
N HIS A 1047 21.69 -30.13 -44.44
CA HIS A 1047 22.37 -30.13 -43.15
C HIS A 1047 21.67 -29.26 -42.09
N SER A 1048 21.03 -29.91 -41.12
CA SER A 1048 20.31 -29.28 -40.00
C SER A 1048 21.13 -28.35 -39.10
N ARG A 1049 22.44 -28.59 -38.99
CA ARG A 1049 23.34 -27.79 -38.14
C ARG A 1049 23.53 -26.35 -38.63
N VAL A 1050 23.15 -26.04 -39.87
CA VAL A 1050 23.08 -24.66 -40.36
C VAL A 1050 22.17 -23.81 -39.46
N ALA A 1051 21.04 -24.37 -38.99
CA ALA A 1051 20.16 -23.70 -38.03
C ALA A 1051 20.85 -23.49 -36.66
N ALA A 1052 21.55 -24.51 -36.14
CA ALA A 1052 22.28 -24.38 -34.88
C ALA A 1052 23.41 -23.33 -34.94
N ILE A 1053 24.12 -23.24 -36.06
CA ILE A 1053 25.19 -22.27 -36.28
C ILE A 1053 24.62 -20.88 -36.45
N ALA A 1054 23.52 -20.73 -37.19
CA ALA A 1054 22.78 -19.49 -37.23
C ALA A 1054 22.31 -19.07 -35.82
N GLY A 1055 21.86 -20.02 -35.00
CA GLY A 1055 21.53 -19.78 -33.59
C GLY A 1055 22.72 -19.28 -32.78
N VAL A 1056 23.89 -19.89 -32.92
CA VAL A 1056 25.13 -19.44 -32.24
C VAL A 1056 25.57 -18.06 -32.73
N ALA A 1057 25.53 -17.79 -34.04
CA ALA A 1057 25.85 -16.48 -34.59
C ALA A 1057 24.88 -15.39 -34.10
N THR A 1058 23.59 -15.73 -34.02
CA THR A 1058 22.55 -14.86 -33.46
C THR A 1058 22.78 -14.59 -31.98
N ALA A 1059 23.13 -15.62 -31.20
CA ALA A 1059 23.48 -15.46 -29.79
C ALA A 1059 24.72 -14.58 -29.59
N ALA A 1060 25.74 -14.73 -30.43
CA ALA A 1060 26.94 -13.88 -30.41
C ALA A 1060 26.60 -12.42 -30.78
N PHE A 1061 25.71 -12.21 -31.74
CA PHE A 1061 25.21 -10.88 -32.10
C PHE A 1061 24.45 -10.23 -30.95
N VAL A 1062 23.53 -10.94 -30.30
CA VAL A 1062 22.79 -10.45 -29.13
C VAL A 1062 23.75 -10.10 -27.98
N GLY A 1063 24.67 -11.00 -27.64
CA GLY A 1063 25.66 -10.77 -26.58
C GLY A 1063 26.59 -9.60 -26.89
N GLY A 1064 27.08 -9.49 -28.14
CA GLY A 1064 27.92 -8.38 -28.58
C GLY A 1064 27.19 -7.05 -28.59
N SER A 1065 25.92 -7.02 -29.01
CA SER A 1065 25.09 -5.81 -29.00
C SER A 1065 24.79 -5.36 -27.57
N THR A 1066 24.47 -6.31 -26.68
CA THR A 1066 24.27 -6.04 -25.24
C THR A 1066 25.54 -5.45 -24.62
N ALA A 1067 26.70 -6.06 -24.84
CA ALA A 1067 27.97 -5.57 -24.33
C ALA A 1067 28.34 -4.18 -24.89
N TYR A 1068 28.03 -3.94 -26.17
CA TYR A 1068 28.22 -2.62 -26.80
C TYR A 1068 27.31 -1.55 -26.18
N SER A 1069 26.02 -1.85 -25.97
CA SER A 1069 25.08 -0.94 -25.30
C SER A 1069 25.55 -0.62 -23.88
N VAL A 1070 25.92 -1.64 -23.09
CA VAL A 1070 26.44 -1.44 -21.73
C VAL A 1070 27.71 -0.58 -21.73
N TRP A 1071 28.67 -0.87 -22.62
CA TRP A 1071 29.92 -0.11 -22.70
C TRP A 1071 29.71 1.34 -23.17
N ARG A 1072 28.76 1.57 -24.08
CA ARG A 1072 28.52 2.89 -24.69
C ARG A 1072 27.68 3.79 -23.80
N GLU A 1073 26.65 3.23 -23.19
CA GLU A 1073 25.61 3.98 -22.47
C GLU A 1073 25.87 4.01 -20.97
N ASP A 1074 26.79 3.15 -20.48
CA ASP A 1074 27.11 2.96 -19.06
C ASP A 1074 25.88 3.06 -18.16
N PRO A 1075 24.81 2.30 -18.48
CA PRO A 1075 23.52 2.56 -17.87
C PRO A 1075 23.56 2.20 -16.40
N PHE A 1076 22.93 3.02 -15.57
CA PHE A 1076 22.81 2.74 -14.15
C PHE A 1076 22.19 1.34 -13.94
N PRO A 1077 22.74 0.50 -13.05
CA PRO A 1077 22.35 -0.92 -12.91
C PRO A 1077 21.01 -1.12 -12.18
N ASN A 1078 19.95 -0.44 -12.62
CA ASN A 1078 18.58 -0.57 -12.13
C ASN A 1078 17.67 -1.25 -13.18
N GLY A 1079 16.39 -1.49 -12.87
CA GLY A 1079 15.46 -2.12 -13.83
C GLY A 1079 15.35 -1.40 -15.18
N ALA A 1080 15.62 -0.09 -15.24
CA ALA A 1080 15.49 0.71 -16.45
C ALA A 1080 16.58 0.43 -17.50
N TRP A 1081 17.78 -0.06 -17.12
CA TRP A 1081 18.81 -0.38 -18.11
C TRP A 1081 18.36 -1.47 -19.08
N LEU A 1082 17.47 -2.37 -18.67
CA LEU A 1082 16.94 -3.41 -19.55
C LEU A 1082 16.20 -2.83 -20.77
N ARG A 1083 15.70 -1.57 -20.69
CA ARG A 1083 15.08 -0.87 -21.84
C ARG A 1083 16.07 -0.67 -22.99
N THR A 1084 17.36 -0.51 -22.71
CA THR A 1084 18.39 -0.28 -23.75
C THR A 1084 18.64 -1.53 -24.60
N VAL A 1085 18.37 -2.72 -24.04
CA VAL A 1085 18.58 -4.02 -24.71
C VAL A 1085 17.28 -4.75 -25.04
N GLU A 1086 16.13 -4.21 -24.63
CA GLU A 1086 14.79 -4.73 -24.88
C GLU A 1086 14.50 -5.03 -26.38
N PRO A 1087 14.96 -4.22 -27.36
CA PRO A 1087 14.78 -4.53 -28.79
C PRO A 1087 15.44 -5.86 -29.21
N LEU A 1088 16.42 -6.36 -28.47
CA LEU A 1088 17.10 -7.62 -28.75
C LEU A 1088 16.29 -8.84 -28.30
N HIS A 1089 15.20 -8.67 -27.56
CA HIS A 1089 14.44 -9.77 -26.97
C HIS A 1089 13.95 -10.78 -28.02
N LEU A 1090 13.29 -10.30 -29.09
CA LEU A 1090 12.78 -11.17 -30.17
C LEU A 1090 13.92 -11.91 -30.91
N VAL A 1091 15.09 -11.25 -31.03
CA VAL A 1091 16.30 -11.86 -31.59
C VAL A 1091 16.85 -12.94 -30.65
N GLY A 1092 16.75 -12.74 -29.33
CA GLY A 1092 17.08 -13.74 -28.32
C GLY A 1092 16.21 -14.99 -28.40
N LEU A 1093 14.88 -14.83 -28.54
CA LEU A 1093 13.95 -15.96 -28.71
C LEU A 1093 14.22 -16.75 -30.00
N LEU A 1094 14.71 -16.08 -31.05
CA LEU A 1094 15.14 -16.74 -32.28
C LEU A 1094 16.26 -17.77 -32.04
N VAL A 1095 17.19 -17.49 -31.12
CA VAL A 1095 18.25 -18.45 -30.73
C VAL A 1095 17.62 -19.75 -30.25
N VAL A 1096 16.59 -19.66 -29.41
CA VAL A 1096 15.87 -20.82 -28.87
C VAL A 1096 15.23 -21.64 -29.98
N VAL A 1097 14.51 -21.00 -30.90
CA VAL A 1097 13.84 -21.66 -32.03
C VAL A 1097 14.84 -22.32 -32.98
N LEU A 1098 15.95 -21.65 -33.28
CA LEU A 1098 17.00 -22.19 -34.16
C LEU A 1098 17.75 -23.37 -33.54
N MET A 1099 18.01 -23.31 -32.23
CA MET A 1099 18.60 -24.43 -31.48
C MET A 1099 17.63 -25.61 -31.37
N PHE A 1100 16.35 -25.33 -31.13
CA PHE A 1100 15.27 -26.31 -31.10
C PHE A 1100 15.16 -27.09 -32.42
N ALA A 1101 15.13 -26.38 -33.55
CA ALA A 1101 15.08 -26.98 -34.88
C ALA A 1101 16.21 -27.99 -35.13
N ALA A 1102 17.40 -27.70 -34.59
CA ALA A 1102 18.57 -28.56 -34.71
C ALA A 1102 18.54 -29.80 -33.80
N SER A 1103 17.51 -29.96 -32.95
CA SER A 1103 17.30 -31.13 -32.08
C SER A 1103 16.34 -32.18 -32.67
N VAL A 1104 15.53 -31.79 -33.66
CA VAL A 1104 14.49 -32.64 -34.28
C VAL A 1104 15.09 -33.81 -35.07
N LEU A 1105 16.40 -33.78 -35.34
CA LEU A 1105 17.08 -34.73 -36.23
C LEU A 1105 18.04 -35.67 -35.47
N PRO A 1106 18.22 -36.94 -35.91
CA PRO A 1106 19.10 -37.90 -35.23
C PRO A 1106 20.54 -37.45 -35.26
N ASP A 1107 21.25 -37.61 -34.15
CA ASP A 1107 22.70 -37.40 -34.14
C ASP A 1107 23.39 -38.57 -34.85
N ASP A 1108 24.54 -38.33 -35.49
CA ASP A 1108 25.40 -39.36 -36.09
C ASP A 1108 25.71 -40.54 -35.12
N ALA A 1109 25.60 -40.30 -33.81
CA ALA A 1109 25.80 -41.28 -32.74
C ALA A 1109 24.67 -42.30 -32.57
N ASP A 1110 23.43 -41.99 -32.99
CA ASP A 1110 22.30 -42.93 -32.95
C ASP A 1110 22.41 -43.97 -34.08
N VAL A 1111 23.00 -43.59 -35.22
CA VAL A 1111 23.16 -44.45 -36.40
C VAL A 1111 24.23 -45.52 -36.20
N THR A 1112 25.31 -45.20 -35.47
CA THR A 1112 26.38 -46.17 -35.16
C THR A 1112 25.98 -47.26 -34.16
N ALA A 1113 24.89 -47.07 -33.41
CA ALA A 1113 24.40 -48.06 -32.45
C ALA A 1113 23.53 -49.14 -33.12
N GLU A 1114 22.79 -48.80 -34.18
CA GLU A 1114 21.98 -49.77 -34.95
C GLU A 1114 22.84 -50.72 -35.81
N GLU A 1115 24.05 -50.31 -36.23
CA GLU A 1115 24.94 -51.17 -37.05
C GLU A 1115 25.64 -52.28 -36.24
N ASP A 1116 25.76 -52.15 -34.91
CA ASP A 1116 26.44 -53.12 -34.03
C ASP A 1116 25.50 -54.19 -33.44
N GLU A 1117 24.17 -54.12 -33.69
CA GLU A 1117 23.17 -55.12 -33.26
C GLU A 1117 22.85 -56.19 -34.33
N SER A 1118 23.77 -56.47 -35.25
CA SER A 1118 23.66 -57.65 -36.11
C SER A 1118 24.07 -58.91 -35.34
N PRO A 1119 23.25 -59.99 -35.30
CA PRO A 1119 23.64 -61.22 -34.60
C PRO A 1119 24.85 -61.87 -35.29
N PRO A 1120 25.78 -62.49 -34.54
CA PRO A 1120 26.87 -63.24 -35.14
C PRO A 1120 26.29 -64.46 -35.86
N GLY A 1121 26.53 -64.54 -37.17
CA GLY A 1121 26.23 -65.72 -38.00
C GLY A 1121 27.18 -66.88 -37.74
#